data_AF-A0A3Q0KDR5-F1
#
_entry.id   AF-A0A3Q0KDR5-F1
#
_cell.length_a   1.000
_cell.length_b   1.000
_cell.length_c   1.000
_cell.angle_alpha   90.00
_cell.angle_beta   90.00
_cell.angle_gamma   90.00
#
_symmetry.space_group_name_H-M   'P 1'
#
loop_
_entity.id
_entity.type
_entity.pdbx_description
1 polymer ?
#
loop_
_entity_poly.entity_id
_entity_poly.type
_entity_poly.pdbx_seq_one_letter_code
_entity_poly.pdbx_strand_id
1 'polypeptide(L)'
;MLNRSRIIVSPLVFQKRTIAGQIGKLASRLLKLRYLVVGAGVGGSYTISKKYDEFKDSLSKLTLEDYVPIDRINETIQLIKEYAASVGGSGKSGSGFFSGFEKKPPIPNEHEDVKGPSSAFVSDTNDDLQKPVKQKPKQISVEELQEALLKNELAFHKRIEALLQENRELRSELLLKSQKSLQKGRINKSLIDMYSEVLDELSDLDSAYNAQDQLPRVVVVGDQSSGKTSVLEMIAQARIFPRGGGEMMTRSPVKVTLSEGPYHVASFKDGSREYDLTKESELASLRKEIEMRMKALVSGGKTVSTDVISLNVKGPGLQRMVLVDLPGIISTVTTGMQSGTRETIQDVARQYMSNPNAIILCVQDGSIDAERSNVTDLVSSVDPSGKRTIFVLTKVDLAESNLHSPDRIRQILEGKLFPMKALGYFAVVTGKGTKDESIDSIKEYEENFFRHSRLFKEGTLRMSQMTTANLSKAVSERFWKMVKDSVEQQADTYRAIRYNLETEWKNLFPHLREMDREELFEKARNNILDDLISLNGISSTVWEKNIHYELWNKLKDYIFTKIIEPSQHIDDIGTFQTNVDIWLRDWVENKLPKASIETGLQTLYNQLDSKLKTMQDVPGYDPVFDPLKEAVHQEIRKRHHWDPKAESRLRVIQSNALDDHTVHTKSQWTAAVDLLEQAVKARLKDVNQSITSSFGPGWVEQWTRWRKRTAEQDARLQTAQEIENLLISLPKPSAHINQDDLTTIRRNLQARNVPVTDKIVRETWEPLVQRFYLERSLFACQECRKGFYYYQHGFLNTSFNKSSNANEQISNAAEHSRLRKDSLSSDFPDCREVILFSRLNRMMNATSNALRQQIMNDEARRLEHYVKQALNELSNDPIRVKKLITGKRVQLAEDLSRTRHIQEKLEEFIAALKASE
;
A
#
# COMPACT_ATOMS: atom_id res chain seq x y z
N MET A 1 -31.37 -89.13 48.87
CA MET A 1 -30.33 -88.57 49.77
C MET A 1 -30.18 -87.08 49.49
N LEU A 2 -29.80 -86.29 50.50
CA LEU A 2 -29.28 -84.92 50.28
C LEU A 2 -27.90 -85.02 49.63
N ASN A 3 -27.65 -84.30 48.53
CA ASN A 3 -26.32 -84.20 47.93
C ASN A 3 -25.91 -82.72 47.84
N ARG A 4 -24.77 -82.36 48.45
CA ARG A 4 -24.34 -80.96 48.66
C ARG A 4 -23.48 -80.46 47.50
N SER A 5 -24.07 -79.96 46.42
CA SER A 5 -23.36 -79.15 45.43
C SER A 5 -23.13 -77.72 45.97
N ARG A 6 -21.87 -77.29 46.05
CA ARG A 6 -21.53 -75.91 46.44
C ARG A 6 -21.96 -74.94 45.33
N ILE A 7 -22.68 -73.87 45.69
CA ILE A 7 -23.02 -72.80 44.75
C ILE A 7 -21.76 -72.01 44.41
N ILE A 8 -21.24 -72.20 43.20
CA ILE A 8 -20.14 -71.39 42.65
C ILE A 8 -20.75 -70.08 42.14
N VAL A 9 -20.54 -69.00 42.89
CA VAL A 9 -20.97 -67.65 42.48
C VAL A 9 -20.05 -67.17 41.34
N SER A 10 -20.65 -66.80 40.20
CA SER A 10 -19.89 -66.41 39.01
C SER A 10 -19.25 -65.01 39.13
N PRO A 11 -18.05 -64.79 38.56
CA PRO A 11 -17.25 -63.57 38.79
C PRO A 11 -17.93 -62.27 38.30
N LEU A 12 -18.83 -62.35 37.32
CA LEU A 12 -19.63 -61.21 36.83
C LEU A 12 -20.46 -60.54 37.94
N VAL A 13 -20.94 -61.30 38.92
CA VAL A 13 -21.69 -60.76 40.07
C VAL A 13 -20.79 -59.92 40.99
N PHE A 14 -19.50 -60.29 41.09
CA PHE A 14 -18.52 -59.59 41.92
C PHE A 14 -18.11 -58.25 41.32
N GLN A 15 -17.89 -58.19 40.00
CA GLN A 15 -17.65 -56.92 39.28
C GLN A 15 -18.85 -55.97 39.42
N LYS A 16 -20.08 -56.44 39.16
CA LYS A 16 -21.29 -55.60 39.29
C LYS A 16 -21.45 -55.02 40.70
N ARG A 17 -21.18 -55.80 41.76
CA ARG A 17 -21.16 -55.31 43.15
C ARG A 17 -20.00 -54.38 43.52
N THR A 18 -18.95 -54.31 42.70
CA THR A 18 -17.81 -53.40 42.92
C THR A 18 -18.07 -52.03 42.28
N ILE A 19 -18.58 -52.01 41.04
CA ILE A 19 -19.00 -50.79 40.34
C ILE A 19 -20.14 -50.10 41.13
N ALA A 20 -21.13 -50.89 41.56
CA ALA A 20 -21.40 -51.11 42.98
C ALA A 20 -21.13 -49.95 43.95
N GLY A 21 -20.27 -50.29 44.92
CA GLY A 21 -19.83 -49.37 45.95
C GLY A 21 -19.13 -48.11 45.44
N GLN A 22 -18.52 -48.16 44.25
CA GLN A 22 -17.80 -47.03 43.65
C GLN A 22 -18.74 -45.88 43.25
N ILE A 23 -19.76 -46.13 42.42
CA ILE A 23 -20.69 -45.08 41.99
C ILE A 23 -21.63 -44.68 43.15
N GLY A 24 -22.02 -45.63 44.01
CA GLY A 24 -22.72 -45.30 45.27
C GLY A 24 -21.91 -44.36 46.17
N LYS A 25 -20.57 -44.48 46.19
CA LYS A 25 -19.67 -43.55 46.89
C LYS A 25 -19.52 -42.20 46.18
N LEU A 26 -19.43 -42.17 44.85
CA LEU A 26 -19.33 -40.93 44.09
C LEU A 26 -20.60 -40.08 44.28
N ALA A 27 -21.77 -40.70 44.14
CA ALA A 27 -23.07 -40.10 44.41
C ALA A 27 -23.18 -39.62 45.88
N SER A 28 -22.73 -40.44 46.85
CA SER A 28 -22.71 -40.03 48.27
C SER A 28 -21.80 -38.81 48.53
N ARG A 29 -20.64 -38.72 47.89
CA ARG A 29 -19.73 -37.57 48.01
C ARG A 29 -20.26 -36.31 47.32
N LEU A 30 -20.86 -36.44 46.13
CA LEU A 30 -21.53 -35.33 45.44
C LEU A 30 -22.77 -34.84 46.21
N LEU A 31 -23.55 -35.75 46.81
CA LEU A 31 -24.66 -35.39 47.70
C LEU A 31 -24.17 -34.73 48.99
N LYS A 32 -23.01 -35.10 49.54
CA LYS A 32 -22.38 -34.35 50.63
C LYS A 32 -21.94 -32.95 50.20
N LEU A 33 -21.44 -32.78 48.97
CA LEU A 33 -21.08 -31.46 48.43
C LEU A 33 -22.33 -30.57 48.27
N ARG A 34 -23.44 -31.13 47.75
CA ARG A 34 -24.77 -30.51 47.76
C ARG A 34 -25.21 -30.09 49.18
N TYR A 35 -25.04 -30.96 50.18
CA TYR A 35 -25.38 -30.66 51.57
C TYR A 35 -24.43 -29.66 52.25
N LEU A 36 -23.16 -29.57 51.83
CA LEU A 36 -22.21 -28.60 52.39
C LEU A 36 -22.51 -27.18 51.87
N VAL A 37 -22.81 -27.05 50.57
CA VAL A 37 -23.26 -25.78 49.97
C VAL A 37 -24.61 -25.33 50.53
N VAL A 38 -25.58 -26.24 50.75
CA VAL A 38 -26.86 -25.90 51.40
C VAL A 38 -26.68 -25.61 52.90
N GLY A 39 -25.83 -26.36 53.60
CA GLY A 39 -25.56 -26.16 55.03
C GLY A 39 -24.86 -24.84 55.35
N ALA A 40 -24.07 -24.29 54.41
CA ALA A 40 -23.47 -22.97 54.52
C ALA A 40 -24.49 -21.83 54.63
N GLY A 41 -25.77 -22.04 54.28
CA GLY A 41 -26.82 -21.04 54.40
C GLY A 41 -27.46 -20.90 55.79
N VAL A 42 -27.18 -21.81 56.74
CA VAL A 42 -27.96 -21.90 58.02
C VAL A 42 -27.09 -22.18 59.26
N GLY A 43 -25.75 -22.18 59.14
CA GLY A 43 -24.84 -22.52 60.25
C GLY A 43 -23.64 -21.57 60.37
N GLY A 44 -23.46 -20.98 61.56
CA GLY A 44 -22.41 -19.99 61.82
C GLY A 44 -20.97 -20.47 61.59
N SER A 45 -20.13 -19.54 61.12
CA SER A 45 -18.84 -19.78 60.45
C SER A 45 -17.84 -20.66 61.19
N TYR A 46 -17.86 -20.68 62.52
CA TYR A 46 -16.83 -21.35 63.33
C TYR A 46 -16.84 -22.89 63.21
N THR A 47 -17.98 -23.47 62.81
CA THR A 47 -18.05 -24.93 62.51
C THR A 47 -17.65 -25.28 61.08
N ILE A 48 -17.53 -24.29 60.19
CA ILE A 48 -17.28 -24.49 58.76
C ILE A 48 -15.81 -24.88 58.53
N SER A 49 -14.84 -24.11 59.07
CA SER A 49 -13.41 -24.43 58.87
C SER A 49 -13.13 -25.84 59.37
N LYS A 50 -13.43 -26.16 60.64
CA LYS A 50 -13.10 -27.48 61.19
C LYS A 50 -13.71 -28.65 60.40
N LYS A 51 -14.92 -28.53 59.85
CA LYS A 51 -15.51 -29.56 58.97
C LYS A 51 -14.96 -29.55 57.54
N TYR A 52 -14.59 -28.40 57.01
CA TYR A 52 -13.91 -28.28 55.72
C TYR A 52 -12.49 -28.84 55.81
N ASP A 53 -11.77 -28.58 56.89
CA ASP A 53 -10.42 -29.07 57.18
C ASP A 53 -10.46 -30.59 57.47
N GLU A 54 -11.40 -31.10 58.28
CA GLU A 54 -11.67 -32.55 58.40
C GLU A 54 -11.97 -33.21 57.03
N PHE A 55 -12.69 -32.51 56.14
CA PHE A 55 -12.98 -33.01 54.79
C PHE A 55 -11.76 -32.92 53.87
N LYS A 56 -10.95 -31.87 53.98
CA LYS A 56 -9.71 -31.62 53.23
C LYS A 56 -8.62 -32.61 53.64
N ASP A 57 -8.51 -32.97 54.91
CA ASP A 57 -7.65 -34.05 55.40
C ASP A 57 -8.18 -35.44 55.02
N SER A 58 -9.48 -35.56 54.72
CA SER A 58 -10.05 -36.76 54.07
C SER A 58 -9.85 -36.79 52.54
N LEU A 59 -9.52 -35.64 51.94
CA LEU A 59 -9.19 -35.48 50.51
C LEU A 59 -7.69 -35.56 50.24
N SER A 60 -6.82 -35.13 51.16
CA SER A 60 -5.36 -35.15 50.99
C SER A 60 -4.78 -36.56 50.86
N LYS A 61 -5.54 -37.59 51.30
CA LYS A 61 -5.28 -39.02 51.05
C LYS A 61 -5.85 -39.54 49.72
N LEU A 62 -6.13 -38.63 48.79
CA LEU A 62 -6.48 -38.90 47.39
C LEU A 62 -5.66 -37.95 46.50
N THR A 63 -4.69 -38.49 45.78
CA THR A 63 -4.55 -38.13 44.37
C THR A 63 -5.20 -39.23 43.53
N LEU A 64 -4.85 -39.31 42.25
CA LEU A 64 -5.64 -39.98 41.22
C LEU A 64 -4.83 -41.02 40.43
N GLU A 65 -3.52 -41.09 40.64
CA GLU A 65 -2.58 -41.83 39.79
C GLU A 65 -2.58 -43.34 40.09
N ASP A 66 -2.66 -43.74 41.35
CA ASP A 66 -2.61 -45.16 41.77
C ASP A 66 -3.84 -46.02 41.36
N TYR A 67 -4.96 -45.42 40.91
CA TYR A 67 -6.27 -46.11 40.92
C TYR A 67 -7.08 -46.19 39.61
N VAL A 68 -6.80 -45.40 38.56
CA VAL A 68 -7.44 -45.59 37.24
C VAL A 68 -6.50 -45.20 36.08
N PRO A 69 -6.06 -46.13 35.21
CA PRO A 69 -5.37 -45.80 33.96
C PRO A 69 -6.28 -45.03 32.99
N ILE A 70 -5.72 -43.98 32.38
CA ILE A 70 -6.46 -42.96 31.62
C ILE A 70 -7.20 -43.54 30.39
N ASP A 71 -6.70 -44.61 29.79
CA ASP A 71 -7.18 -45.13 28.50
C ASP A 71 -8.61 -45.71 28.49
N ARG A 72 -9.23 -45.92 29.68
CA ARG A 72 -10.58 -46.53 29.79
C ARG A 72 -11.73 -45.55 30.05
N ILE A 73 -11.52 -44.24 29.93
CA ILE A 73 -12.57 -43.21 30.17
C ILE A 73 -13.87 -43.48 29.39
N ASN A 74 -13.79 -43.93 28.13
CA ASN A 74 -14.98 -44.21 27.33
C ASN A 74 -15.72 -45.48 27.75
N GLU A 75 -15.00 -46.51 28.22
CA GLU A 75 -15.62 -47.71 28.79
C GLU A 75 -16.34 -47.38 30.10
N THR A 76 -15.73 -46.54 30.96
CA THR A 76 -16.38 -46.09 32.20
C THR A 76 -17.60 -45.21 31.94
N ILE A 77 -17.64 -44.42 30.87
CA ILE A 77 -18.86 -43.67 30.48
C ILE A 77 -20.00 -44.60 30.06
N GLN A 78 -19.72 -45.69 29.33
CA GLN A 78 -20.74 -46.70 29.01
C GLN A 78 -21.19 -47.47 30.26
N LEU A 79 -20.25 -47.90 31.10
CA LEU A 79 -20.56 -48.53 32.38
C LEU A 79 -21.35 -47.60 33.32
N ILE A 80 -21.12 -46.29 33.29
CA ILE A 80 -21.93 -45.31 34.06
C ILE A 80 -23.38 -45.30 33.59
N LYS A 81 -23.64 -45.44 32.27
CA LYS A 81 -25.02 -45.57 31.74
C LYS A 81 -25.67 -46.88 32.17
N GLU A 82 -24.99 -48.02 31.97
CA GLU A 82 -25.49 -49.33 32.42
C GLU A 82 -25.66 -49.42 33.94
N TYR A 83 -24.82 -48.71 34.70
CA TYR A 83 -24.84 -48.76 36.15
C TYR A 83 -25.89 -47.84 36.77
N ALA A 84 -26.07 -46.63 36.22
CA ALA A 84 -27.22 -45.78 36.58
C ALA A 84 -28.55 -46.50 36.34
N ALA A 85 -28.59 -47.45 35.39
CA ALA A 85 -29.72 -48.32 35.12
C ALA A 85 -29.78 -49.61 36.00
N SER A 86 -28.78 -49.95 36.82
CA SER A 86 -28.73 -51.27 37.47
C SER A 86 -28.49 -51.36 38.98
N VAL A 87 -27.82 -50.44 39.68
CA VAL A 87 -27.74 -50.53 41.17
C VAL A 87 -27.76 -49.19 41.92
N GLY A 88 -28.90 -48.84 42.51
CA GLY A 88 -29.00 -47.86 43.60
C GLY A 88 -28.51 -48.40 44.95
N GLY A 89 -27.27 -48.92 45.01
CA GLY A 89 -26.73 -49.68 46.15
C GLY A 89 -25.34 -49.23 46.63
N SER A 90 -24.95 -49.58 47.85
CA SER A 90 -23.93 -48.88 48.65
C SER A 90 -22.56 -49.57 48.83
N GLY A 91 -21.48 -48.76 48.89
CA GLY A 91 -20.34 -48.95 49.83
C GLY A 91 -18.92 -49.32 49.33
N LYS A 92 -17.92 -48.47 49.67
CA LYS A 92 -16.42 -48.69 49.65
C LYS A 92 -15.74 -48.75 48.24
N SER A 93 -14.43 -48.48 47.98
CA SER A 93 -13.29 -47.67 48.53
C SER A 93 -12.09 -47.74 47.51
N GLY A 94 -10.97 -46.98 47.52
CA GLY A 94 -10.46 -45.83 48.32
C GLY A 94 -8.92 -45.59 48.13
N SER A 95 -8.36 -44.43 48.52
CA SER A 95 -6.93 -43.96 48.33
C SER A 95 -6.55 -43.58 46.86
N GLY A 96 -5.36 -43.03 46.49
CA GLY A 96 -4.05 -42.79 47.17
C GLY A 96 -3.15 -41.72 46.46
N PHE A 97 -1.88 -41.50 46.86
CA PHE A 97 -1.00 -40.30 46.64
C PHE A 97 -0.24 -40.21 45.26
N PHE A 98 0.56 -39.20 44.84
CA PHE A 98 1.26 -38.01 45.45
C PHE A 98 1.42 -36.78 44.47
N SER A 99 2.32 -35.77 44.71
CA SER A 99 2.56 -34.58 43.81
C SER A 99 3.79 -33.66 44.13
N GLY A 100 4.24 -32.79 43.17
CA GLY A 100 5.31 -31.73 43.28
C GLY A 100 6.16 -31.53 41.98
N PHE A 101 7.18 -30.66 41.78
CA PHE A 101 7.64 -29.35 42.37
C PHE A 101 8.78 -28.64 41.49
N GLU A 102 9.46 -27.60 42.00
CA GLU A 102 10.28 -26.44 41.44
C GLU A 102 11.64 -26.48 40.62
N LYS A 103 11.90 -25.39 39.84
CA LYS A 103 13.03 -24.36 39.69
C LYS A 103 14.59 -24.58 39.50
N LYS A 104 15.24 -23.55 38.87
CA LYS A 104 16.66 -22.98 38.97
C LYS A 104 17.80 -23.67 38.17
N PRO A 105 19.10 -23.16 37.97
CA PRO A 105 19.88 -22.08 38.66
C PRO A 105 20.54 -20.80 37.92
N PRO A 106 21.81 -20.70 37.37
CA PRO A 106 22.74 -19.53 37.60
C PRO A 106 23.45 -18.79 36.38
N ILE A 107 24.73 -18.32 36.52
CA ILE A 107 25.55 -17.32 35.71
C ILE A 107 27.07 -17.72 35.66
N PRO A 108 28.04 -17.10 34.90
CA PRO A 108 28.83 -15.89 35.32
C PRO A 108 29.46 -14.98 34.19
N ASN A 109 30.41 -14.06 34.54
CA ASN A 109 31.09 -13.04 33.69
C ASN A 109 32.64 -13.21 33.62
N GLU A 110 33.34 -12.48 32.72
CA GLU A 110 34.79 -12.17 32.82
C GLU A 110 35.18 -10.86 32.05
N HIS A 111 36.46 -10.42 32.02
CA HIS A 111 36.91 -9.03 31.69
C HIS A 111 38.30 -8.92 31.01
N GLU A 112 38.64 -7.77 30.36
CA GLU A 112 39.90 -6.94 30.50
C GLU A 112 40.18 -5.91 29.35
N ASP A 113 41.14 -5.00 29.57
CA ASP A 113 41.54 -3.82 28.77
C ASP A 113 42.83 -3.99 27.92
N VAL A 114 43.20 -3.01 27.06
CA VAL A 114 44.54 -2.34 26.96
C VAL A 114 44.60 -1.30 25.80
N LYS A 115 45.62 -0.42 25.77
CA LYS A 115 45.68 0.88 25.05
C LYS A 115 46.83 1.03 24.04
N GLY A 116 46.62 1.86 23.01
CA GLY A 116 47.66 2.65 22.32
C GLY A 116 48.49 1.94 21.23
N PRO A 117 49.46 2.62 20.59
CA PRO A 117 49.97 3.98 20.85
C PRO A 117 49.72 4.98 19.70
N SER A 118 50.26 6.19 19.83
CA SER A 118 50.30 7.24 18.81
C SER A 118 51.74 7.66 18.48
N SER A 119 51.97 8.20 17.28
CA SER A 119 53.24 8.84 16.89
C SER A 119 53.02 9.87 15.77
N ALA A 120 53.70 11.02 15.85
CA ALA A 120 53.68 12.06 14.83
C ALA A 120 55.10 12.43 14.41
N PHE A 121 55.28 12.71 13.12
CA PHE A 121 56.41 13.44 12.52
C PHE A 121 55.79 14.44 11.54
N VAL A 122 55.96 15.77 11.66
CA VAL A 122 57.19 16.61 11.65
C VAL A 122 57.71 16.85 10.23
N SER A 123 58.12 18.10 9.99
CA SER A 123 58.34 18.72 8.68
C SER A 123 59.69 19.45 8.59
N ASP A 124 60.39 19.26 7.48
CA ASP A 124 61.57 20.01 7.00
C ASP A 124 61.24 20.49 5.56
N THR A 125 61.45 21.70 5.02
CA THR A 125 62.44 22.82 5.09
C THR A 125 63.45 22.84 3.93
N ASN A 126 63.61 24.02 3.31
CA ASN A 126 64.62 24.42 2.30
C ASN A 126 64.41 23.78 0.90
N ASP A 127 64.88 24.31 -0.24
CA ASP A 127 65.82 25.41 -0.60
C ASP A 127 65.11 26.55 -1.38
N ASP A 128 65.45 27.83 -1.34
CA ASP A 128 66.70 28.58 -1.67
C ASP A 128 67.01 28.72 -3.18
N LEU A 129 67.30 29.96 -3.65
CA LEU A 129 68.13 30.34 -4.82
C LEU A 129 68.02 31.84 -5.22
N GLN A 130 68.98 32.63 -4.71
CA GLN A 130 69.77 33.68 -5.41
C GLN A 130 69.15 35.00 -5.94
N LYS A 131 70.01 36.04 -5.91
CA LYS A 131 69.78 37.43 -6.34
C LYS A 131 70.81 37.84 -7.41
N PRO A 132 70.45 38.57 -8.48
CA PRO A 132 71.41 39.21 -9.38
C PRO A 132 71.90 40.58 -8.87
N VAL A 133 72.95 41.13 -9.50
CA VAL A 133 73.79 42.22 -8.97
C VAL A 133 73.40 43.62 -9.48
N LYS A 134 73.61 44.64 -8.64
CA LYS A 134 73.35 46.06 -8.90
C LYS A 134 74.31 46.65 -9.96
N GLN A 135 73.79 47.33 -10.97
CA GLN A 135 74.53 48.32 -11.76
C GLN A 135 74.05 49.74 -11.40
N LYS A 136 74.93 50.75 -11.52
CA LYS A 136 74.60 52.15 -11.21
C LYS A 136 73.90 52.81 -12.41
N PRO A 137 72.79 53.55 -12.22
CA PRO A 137 72.07 54.19 -13.32
C PRO A 137 72.85 55.40 -13.87
N LYS A 138 72.78 55.60 -15.19
CA LYS A 138 73.02 56.91 -15.81
C LYS A 138 71.84 57.82 -15.48
N GLN A 139 72.08 59.12 -15.30
CA GLN A 139 70.99 60.10 -15.17
C GLN A 139 70.32 60.30 -16.52
N ILE A 140 69.17 59.67 -16.69
CA ILE A 140 68.19 59.92 -17.76
C ILE A 140 67.37 61.15 -17.34
N SER A 141 66.97 62.00 -18.29
CA SER A 141 66.19 63.20 -17.96
C SER A 141 64.79 62.82 -17.43
N VAL A 142 64.17 63.68 -16.61
CA VAL A 142 62.82 63.41 -16.08
C VAL A 142 61.80 63.30 -17.22
N GLU A 143 61.99 64.06 -18.30
CA GLU A 143 61.15 64.09 -19.50
C GLU A 143 61.30 62.79 -20.31
N GLU A 144 62.53 62.33 -20.55
CA GLU A 144 62.81 61.02 -21.17
C GLU A 144 62.21 59.87 -20.35
N LEU A 145 62.25 59.96 -19.01
CA LEU A 145 61.68 58.97 -18.11
C LEU A 145 60.15 58.97 -18.13
N GLN A 146 59.51 60.14 -18.24
CA GLN A 146 58.06 60.26 -18.40
C GLN A 146 57.58 59.76 -19.77
N GLU A 147 58.29 60.12 -20.86
CA GLU A 147 57.95 59.62 -22.20
C GLU A 147 58.17 58.09 -22.29
N ALA A 148 59.25 57.57 -21.72
CA ALA A 148 59.49 56.13 -21.65
C ALA A 148 58.44 55.40 -20.80
N LEU A 149 57.98 55.98 -19.68
CA LEU A 149 56.87 55.44 -18.88
C LEU A 149 55.57 55.40 -19.69
N LEU A 150 55.14 56.52 -20.26
CA LEU A 150 53.91 56.61 -21.05
C LEU A 150 53.94 55.66 -22.27
N LYS A 151 55.08 55.55 -22.94
CA LYS A 151 55.30 54.62 -24.06
C LYS A 151 55.25 53.16 -23.61
N ASN A 152 55.80 52.83 -22.45
CA ASN A 152 55.71 51.48 -21.87
C ASN A 152 54.28 51.15 -21.43
N GLU A 153 53.58 52.06 -20.74
CA GLU A 153 52.17 51.89 -20.36
C GLU A 153 51.28 51.66 -21.59
N LEU A 154 51.46 52.45 -22.66
CA LEU A 154 50.71 52.31 -23.90
C LEU A 154 51.06 51.01 -24.64
N ALA A 155 52.31 50.55 -24.58
CA ALA A 155 52.72 49.24 -25.11
C ALA A 155 52.14 48.06 -24.29
N PHE A 156 52.13 48.16 -22.96
CA PHE A 156 51.48 47.18 -22.09
C PHE A 156 49.96 47.15 -22.32
N HIS A 157 49.31 48.31 -22.44
CA HIS A 157 47.88 48.41 -22.74
C HIS A 157 47.53 47.72 -24.07
N LYS A 158 48.29 48.02 -25.14
CA LYS A 158 48.13 47.33 -26.44
C LYS A 158 48.38 45.82 -26.36
N ARG A 159 49.36 45.35 -25.58
CA ARG A 159 49.59 43.90 -25.41
C ARG A 159 48.48 43.25 -24.57
N ILE A 160 47.90 43.95 -23.61
CA ILE A 160 46.71 43.50 -22.86
C ILE A 160 45.49 43.42 -23.78
N GLU A 161 45.20 44.45 -24.59
CA GLU A 161 44.11 44.44 -25.58
C GLU A 161 44.28 43.26 -26.58
N ALA A 162 45.49 43.06 -27.11
CA ALA A 162 45.80 41.93 -27.99
C ALA A 162 45.63 40.56 -27.28
N LEU A 163 46.13 40.40 -26.05
CA LEU A 163 45.96 39.18 -25.27
C LEU A 163 44.49 38.91 -24.90
N LEU A 164 43.68 39.95 -24.70
CA LEU A 164 42.24 39.83 -24.45
C LEU A 164 41.48 39.44 -25.73
N GLN A 165 41.92 39.90 -26.91
CA GLN A 165 41.39 39.41 -28.19
C GLN A 165 41.79 37.95 -28.44
N GLU A 166 43.08 37.63 -28.32
CA GLU A 166 43.63 36.27 -28.42
C GLU A 166 42.90 35.29 -27.48
N ASN A 167 42.61 35.69 -26.23
CA ASN A 167 41.80 34.91 -25.30
C ASN A 167 40.33 34.73 -25.74
N ARG A 168 39.68 35.74 -26.34
CA ARG A 168 38.30 35.62 -26.83
C ARG A 168 38.21 34.65 -28.00
N GLU A 169 39.16 34.73 -28.93
CA GLU A 169 39.26 33.85 -30.09
C GLU A 169 39.55 32.40 -29.67
N LEU A 170 40.55 32.18 -28.80
CA LEU A 170 40.87 30.86 -28.23
C LEU A 170 39.70 30.26 -27.43
N ARG A 171 38.98 31.06 -26.62
CA ARG A 171 37.77 30.59 -25.91
C ARG A 171 36.68 30.13 -26.87
N SER A 172 36.43 30.90 -27.94
CA SER A 172 35.43 30.53 -28.96
C SER A 172 35.83 29.22 -29.67
N GLU A 173 37.11 29.07 -30.05
CA GLU A 173 37.61 27.84 -30.66
C GLU A 173 37.54 26.63 -29.71
N LEU A 174 37.82 26.81 -28.43
CA LEU A 174 37.76 25.76 -27.41
C LEU A 174 36.31 25.34 -27.13
N LEU A 175 35.36 26.28 -27.06
CA LEU A 175 33.92 26.00 -26.99
C LEU A 175 33.40 25.29 -28.25
N LEU A 176 33.88 25.64 -29.45
CA LEU A 176 33.55 24.94 -30.68
C LEU A 176 34.15 23.54 -30.75
N LYS A 177 35.36 23.33 -30.18
CA LYS A 177 35.97 22.01 -30.02
C LYS A 177 35.20 21.15 -29.02
N SER A 178 34.74 21.71 -27.89
CA SER A 178 33.90 20.97 -26.94
C SER A 178 32.55 20.60 -27.55
N GLN A 179 31.89 21.52 -28.30
CA GLN A 179 30.68 21.22 -29.07
C GLN A 179 30.88 20.06 -30.07
N LYS A 180 32.01 20.02 -30.79
CA LYS A 180 32.33 18.91 -31.70
C LYS A 180 32.60 17.59 -30.97
N SER A 181 32.94 17.61 -29.69
CA SER A 181 33.14 16.41 -28.87
C SER A 181 31.85 15.85 -28.24
N LEU A 182 30.72 16.58 -28.29
CA LEU A 182 29.45 16.22 -27.64
C LEU A 182 28.87 14.84 -28.03
N GLN A 183 29.30 14.23 -29.13
CA GLN A 183 28.85 12.90 -29.54
C GLN A 183 29.43 11.74 -28.69
N LYS A 184 30.28 11.99 -27.69
CA LYS A 184 30.86 10.93 -26.83
C LYS A 184 30.82 11.22 -25.32
N GLY A 185 29.64 11.04 -24.72
CA GLY A 185 29.49 10.53 -23.35
C GLY A 185 29.70 11.53 -22.19
N ARG A 186 28.62 11.81 -21.46
CA ARG A 186 28.50 12.71 -20.29
C ARG A 186 28.86 14.17 -20.61
N ILE A 187 27.88 15.05 -20.40
CA ILE A 187 27.91 16.44 -20.84
C ILE A 187 28.67 17.28 -19.79
N ASN A 188 29.73 17.98 -20.20
CA ASN A 188 30.21 19.14 -19.46
C ASN A 188 29.17 20.27 -19.59
N LYS A 189 28.11 20.21 -18.78
CA LYS A 189 27.09 21.25 -18.69
C LYS A 189 27.75 22.56 -18.23
N SER A 190 27.25 23.71 -18.68
CA SER A 190 27.77 24.99 -18.16
C SER A 190 27.52 25.06 -16.65
N LEU A 191 28.38 25.75 -15.90
CA LEU A 191 28.15 25.98 -14.45
C LEU A 191 26.76 26.61 -14.20
N ILE A 192 26.27 27.43 -15.12
CA ILE A 192 24.94 28.05 -15.00
C ILE A 192 23.83 27.09 -15.40
N ASP A 193 24.06 26.19 -16.35
CA ASP A 193 23.08 25.16 -16.69
C ASP A 193 22.95 24.17 -15.51
N MET A 194 24.05 23.77 -14.87
CA MET A 194 24.03 22.98 -13.63
C MET A 194 23.46 23.74 -12.43
N TYR A 195 23.82 25.02 -12.25
CA TYR A 195 23.20 25.87 -11.23
C TYR A 195 21.69 25.95 -11.46
N SER A 196 21.24 26.15 -12.70
CA SER A 196 19.82 26.22 -13.07
C SER A 196 19.08 24.90 -12.84
N GLU A 197 19.70 23.76 -13.17
CA GLU A 197 19.17 22.44 -12.82
C GLU A 197 19.04 22.27 -11.30
N VAL A 198 20.06 22.66 -10.53
CA VAL A 198 19.99 22.69 -9.06
C VAL A 198 18.90 23.63 -8.55
N LEU A 199 18.68 24.81 -9.16
CA LEU A 199 17.58 25.70 -8.75
C LEU A 199 16.22 25.06 -9.04
N ASP A 200 16.07 24.45 -10.22
CA ASP A 200 14.83 23.87 -10.70
C ASP A 200 14.47 22.63 -9.86
N GLU A 201 15.40 21.69 -9.67
CA GLU A 201 15.25 20.52 -8.79
C GLU A 201 14.87 20.94 -7.36
N LEU A 202 15.59 21.90 -6.77
CA LEU A 202 15.25 22.42 -5.43
C LEU A 202 13.86 23.10 -5.39
N SER A 203 13.42 23.73 -6.50
CA SER A 203 12.11 24.40 -6.55
C SER A 203 10.93 23.45 -6.79
N ASP A 204 11.12 22.35 -7.52
CA ASP A 204 10.10 21.31 -7.72
C ASP A 204 9.89 20.49 -6.43
N LEU A 205 10.95 20.34 -5.63
CA LEU A 205 10.90 19.67 -4.33
C LEU A 205 10.24 20.55 -3.27
N ASP A 206 10.75 21.76 -3.06
CA ASP A 206 10.42 22.58 -1.88
C ASP A 206 9.29 23.59 -2.11
N SER A 207 8.19 23.09 -2.66
CA SER A 207 6.92 23.82 -2.77
C SER A 207 6.29 24.20 -1.41
N ALA A 208 6.87 23.72 -0.30
CA ALA A 208 6.48 24.05 1.07
C ALA A 208 7.31 25.20 1.68
N TYR A 209 8.59 25.34 1.33
CA TYR A 209 9.47 26.44 1.73
C TYR A 209 10.21 27.01 0.52
N ASN A 210 9.88 28.23 0.11
CA ASN A 210 10.41 28.94 -1.07
C ASN A 210 11.93 28.77 -1.32
N ALA A 211 12.38 27.67 -1.94
CA ALA A 211 13.81 27.46 -2.22
C ALA A 211 14.37 28.53 -3.18
N GLN A 212 13.51 29.10 -4.03
CA GLN A 212 13.82 30.28 -4.84
C GLN A 212 14.39 31.44 -4.01
N ASP A 213 13.93 31.63 -2.77
CA ASP A 213 14.36 32.73 -1.89
C ASP A 213 15.68 32.45 -1.16
N GLN A 214 16.22 31.23 -1.24
CA GLN A 214 17.56 30.91 -0.72
C GLN A 214 18.66 31.17 -1.75
N LEU A 215 18.33 31.22 -3.05
CA LEU A 215 19.31 31.11 -4.12
C LEU A 215 19.79 32.47 -4.66
N PRO A 216 21.12 32.71 -4.73
CA PRO A 216 21.70 33.96 -5.23
C PRO A 216 21.19 34.48 -6.57
N ARG A 217 20.86 35.77 -6.57
CA ARG A 217 20.42 36.57 -7.72
C ARG A 217 20.91 38.03 -7.60
N VAL A 218 21.12 38.70 -8.73
CA VAL A 218 21.39 40.15 -8.77
C VAL A 218 20.09 40.87 -9.13
N VAL A 219 19.61 41.73 -8.24
CA VAL A 219 18.36 42.47 -8.39
C VAL A 219 18.66 43.91 -8.74
N VAL A 220 18.20 44.37 -9.90
CA VAL A 220 18.45 45.72 -10.41
C VAL A 220 17.33 46.66 -9.98
N VAL A 221 17.66 47.65 -9.14
CA VAL A 221 16.71 48.63 -8.57
C VAL A 221 17.15 50.06 -8.85
N GLY A 222 16.20 51.00 -8.84
CA GLY A 222 16.42 52.38 -9.27
C GLY A 222 15.13 53.05 -9.69
N ASP A 223 15.07 54.37 -9.65
CA ASP A 223 13.89 55.14 -10.07
C ASP A 223 13.55 54.93 -11.57
N GLN A 224 12.37 55.36 -11.99
CA GLN A 224 12.01 55.41 -13.40
C GLN A 224 13.06 56.20 -14.21
N SER A 225 13.41 55.71 -15.41
CA SER A 225 14.39 56.34 -16.31
C SER A 225 15.85 56.49 -15.81
N SER A 226 16.20 55.91 -14.64
CA SER A 226 17.58 55.86 -14.10
C SER A 226 18.59 55.02 -14.91
N GLY A 227 18.13 54.29 -15.93
CA GLY A 227 18.99 53.52 -16.83
C GLY A 227 19.19 52.04 -16.48
N LYS A 228 18.54 51.50 -15.43
CA LYS A 228 18.58 50.05 -15.05
C LYS A 228 18.67 49.10 -16.25
N THR A 229 17.67 49.15 -17.12
CA THR A 229 17.52 48.29 -18.29
C THR A 229 18.67 48.50 -19.30
N SER A 230 19.15 49.73 -19.49
CA SER A 230 20.35 50.02 -20.31
C SER A 230 21.63 49.46 -19.70
N VAL A 231 21.77 49.45 -18.36
CA VAL A 231 22.90 48.80 -17.67
C VAL A 231 22.82 47.28 -17.87
N LEU A 232 21.62 46.69 -17.79
CA LEU A 232 21.42 45.25 -18.07
C LEU A 232 21.77 44.92 -19.53
N GLU A 233 21.31 45.70 -20.51
CA GLU A 233 21.70 45.53 -21.93
C GLU A 233 23.22 45.56 -22.14
N MET A 234 23.94 46.45 -21.44
CA MET A 234 25.40 46.54 -21.54
C MET A 234 26.11 45.34 -20.88
N ILE A 235 25.60 44.81 -19.76
CA ILE A 235 26.14 43.60 -19.11
C ILE A 235 25.82 42.33 -19.94
N ALA A 236 24.61 42.26 -20.52
CA ALA A 236 24.19 41.22 -21.47
C ALA A 236 24.82 41.37 -22.87
N GLN A 237 25.51 42.49 -23.10
CA GLN A 237 26.09 42.96 -24.35
C GLN A 237 25.13 43.00 -25.56
N ALA A 238 23.81 43.10 -25.33
CA ALA A 238 22.79 43.09 -26.39
C ALA A 238 21.59 43.98 -26.06
N ARG A 239 21.02 44.66 -27.06
CA ARG A 239 19.88 45.60 -26.97
C ARG A 239 18.51 44.90 -26.82
N ILE A 240 18.42 43.92 -25.93
CA ILE A 240 17.29 42.96 -25.89
C ILE A 240 15.95 43.56 -25.44
N PHE A 241 15.90 44.76 -24.83
CA PHE A 241 14.67 45.34 -24.28
C PHE A 241 14.01 46.37 -25.22
N PRO A 242 12.67 46.52 -25.18
CA PRO A 242 11.97 47.54 -25.96
C PRO A 242 12.24 48.96 -25.42
N ARG A 243 12.48 49.93 -26.33
CA ARG A 243 12.93 51.30 -26.01
C ARG A 243 11.89 52.38 -26.38
N GLY A 244 11.08 52.78 -25.40
CA GLY A 244 10.14 53.91 -25.46
C GLY A 244 10.69 55.18 -24.80
N GLY A 245 10.24 56.35 -25.27
CA GLY A 245 10.53 57.64 -24.63
C GLY A 245 9.33 58.10 -23.82
N GLY A 246 9.51 58.44 -22.54
CA GLY A 246 8.45 58.93 -21.65
C GLY A 246 7.52 57.87 -21.06
N GLU A 247 7.47 56.64 -21.60
CA GLU A 247 6.62 55.54 -21.12
C GLU A 247 7.40 54.52 -20.26
N MET A 248 6.70 53.85 -19.32
CA MET A 248 7.26 52.74 -18.54
C MET A 248 7.32 51.45 -19.36
N MET A 249 8.54 51.01 -19.70
CA MET A 249 8.81 49.81 -20.51
C MET A 249 8.81 48.52 -19.69
N THR A 250 9.60 48.45 -18.61
CA THR A 250 9.62 47.30 -17.68
C THR A 250 8.41 47.39 -16.74
N ARG A 251 7.38 46.56 -16.98
CA ARG A 251 6.13 46.52 -16.19
C ARG A 251 5.97 45.27 -15.32
N SER A 252 6.84 44.29 -15.47
CA SER A 252 6.91 43.06 -14.67
C SER A 252 8.38 42.67 -14.55
N PRO A 253 8.79 41.90 -13.52
CA PRO A 253 10.17 41.45 -13.37
C PRO A 253 10.66 40.66 -14.60
N VAL A 254 11.89 40.94 -15.05
CA VAL A 254 12.53 40.17 -16.14
C VAL A 254 13.82 39.53 -15.61
N LYS A 255 13.79 38.20 -15.44
CA LYS A 255 14.93 37.38 -15.06
C LYS A 255 15.75 37.07 -16.31
N VAL A 256 16.98 37.57 -16.38
CA VAL A 256 17.93 37.33 -17.46
C VAL A 256 19.10 36.49 -16.94
N THR A 257 19.15 35.24 -17.37
CA THR A 257 20.25 34.30 -17.09
C THR A 257 21.36 34.51 -18.12
N LEU A 258 22.48 35.13 -17.74
CA LEU A 258 23.64 35.37 -18.61
C LEU A 258 24.63 34.22 -18.52
N SER A 259 25.00 33.64 -19.65
CA SER A 259 25.92 32.50 -19.75
C SER A 259 26.95 32.66 -20.87
N GLU A 260 28.12 32.06 -20.69
CA GLU A 260 29.18 32.04 -21.71
C GLU A 260 28.85 31.00 -22.79
N GLY A 261 28.99 31.36 -24.07
CA GLY A 261 28.70 30.48 -25.21
C GLY A 261 29.39 30.93 -26.50
N PRO A 262 29.50 30.06 -27.52
CA PRO A 262 30.20 30.38 -28.77
C PRO A 262 29.44 31.37 -29.67
N TYR A 263 28.11 31.38 -29.57
CA TYR A 263 27.21 32.27 -30.33
C TYR A 263 26.43 33.16 -29.37
N HIS A 264 26.15 34.40 -29.78
CA HIS A 264 25.37 35.35 -29.00
C HIS A 264 23.88 35.16 -29.29
N VAL A 265 23.19 34.40 -28.44
CA VAL A 265 21.80 33.97 -28.66
C VAL A 265 20.95 34.16 -27.41
N ALA A 266 19.64 34.36 -27.59
CA ALA A 266 18.66 34.38 -26.51
C ALA A 266 17.55 33.34 -26.73
N SER A 267 17.00 32.81 -25.64
CA SER A 267 15.83 31.92 -25.64
C SER A 267 14.99 32.13 -24.37
N PHE A 268 13.69 31.87 -24.44
CA PHE A 268 12.82 31.88 -23.26
C PHE A 268 12.83 30.50 -22.58
N LYS A 269 12.66 30.41 -21.26
CA LYS A 269 12.63 29.10 -20.57
C LYS A 269 11.55 28.17 -21.17
N ASP A 270 10.40 28.73 -21.53
CA ASP A 270 9.24 28.02 -22.08
C ASP A 270 9.21 28.01 -23.62
N GLY A 271 10.30 28.41 -24.28
CA GLY A 271 10.34 28.63 -25.73
C GLY A 271 11.51 27.93 -26.42
N SER A 272 11.20 26.93 -27.27
CA SER A 272 12.19 26.21 -28.08
C SER A 272 12.83 27.03 -29.22
N ARG A 273 12.53 28.33 -29.31
CA ARG A 273 13.09 29.24 -30.32
C ARG A 273 14.27 30.02 -29.72
N GLU A 274 15.43 29.82 -30.33
CA GLU A 274 16.59 30.70 -30.17
C GLU A 274 16.46 31.92 -31.10
N TYR A 275 17.05 33.04 -30.68
CA TYR A 275 17.12 34.31 -31.40
C TYR A 275 18.58 34.74 -31.48
N ASP A 276 19.11 34.94 -32.68
CA ASP A 276 20.49 35.41 -32.89
C ASP A 276 20.61 36.91 -32.59
N LEU A 277 21.36 37.25 -31.55
CA LEU A 277 21.55 38.63 -31.09
C LEU A 277 22.53 39.42 -31.96
N THR A 278 23.23 38.77 -32.90
CA THR A 278 24.05 39.47 -33.90
C THR A 278 23.22 40.04 -35.05
N LYS A 279 21.96 39.57 -35.23
CA LYS A 279 21.05 40.05 -36.28
C LYS A 279 20.00 41.00 -35.71
N GLU A 280 20.03 42.26 -36.10
CA GLU A 280 19.06 43.27 -35.64
C GLU A 280 17.60 42.89 -35.99
N SER A 281 17.36 42.09 -37.03
CA SER A 281 16.02 41.57 -37.38
C SER A 281 15.49 40.55 -36.37
N GLU A 282 16.34 39.64 -35.88
CA GLU A 282 15.97 38.67 -34.84
C GLU A 282 15.90 39.32 -33.47
N LEU A 283 16.84 40.23 -33.18
CA LEU A 283 16.85 41.02 -31.96
C LEU A 283 15.63 41.96 -31.86
N ALA A 284 15.19 42.58 -32.97
CA ALA A 284 13.91 43.30 -33.02
C ALA A 284 12.69 42.36 -32.85
N SER A 285 12.75 41.14 -33.39
CA SER A 285 11.73 40.11 -33.12
C SER A 285 11.69 39.70 -31.65
N LEU A 286 12.84 39.68 -30.95
CA LEU A 286 12.94 39.39 -29.52
C LEU A 286 12.36 40.54 -28.69
N ARG A 287 12.72 41.80 -28.97
CA ARG A 287 12.12 42.96 -28.29
C ARG A 287 10.59 42.93 -28.38
N LYS A 288 10.05 42.62 -29.56
CA LYS A 288 8.60 42.52 -29.81
C LYS A 288 7.94 41.36 -29.06
N GLU A 289 8.61 40.22 -28.95
CA GLU A 289 8.15 39.06 -28.16
C GLU A 289 8.12 39.39 -26.66
N ILE A 290 9.19 40.01 -26.13
CA ILE A 290 9.27 40.46 -24.73
C ILE A 290 8.16 41.48 -24.45
N GLU A 291 7.95 42.46 -25.34
CA GLU A 291 6.88 43.45 -25.21
C GLU A 291 5.47 42.81 -25.25
N MET A 292 5.27 41.78 -26.09
CA MET A 292 4.00 41.05 -26.17
C MET A 292 3.72 40.26 -24.89
N ARG A 293 4.72 39.52 -24.37
CA ARG A 293 4.61 38.80 -23.09
C ARG A 293 4.35 39.76 -21.93
N MET A 294 5.09 40.88 -21.88
CA MET A 294 4.89 41.94 -20.90
C MET A 294 3.46 42.50 -20.92
N LYS A 295 2.89 42.74 -22.11
CA LYS A 295 1.51 43.21 -22.28
C LYS A 295 0.46 42.15 -21.92
N ALA A 296 0.74 40.87 -22.13
CA ALA A 296 -0.16 39.77 -21.75
C ALA A 296 -0.27 39.59 -20.23
N LEU A 297 0.86 39.65 -19.51
CA LEU A 297 0.91 39.57 -18.04
C LEU A 297 0.22 40.76 -17.35
N VAL A 298 0.20 41.93 -18.00
CA VAL A 298 -0.41 43.18 -17.49
C VAL A 298 -1.87 43.34 -17.98
N SER A 299 -2.54 42.22 -18.29
CA SER A 299 -3.95 42.21 -18.67
C SER A 299 -4.90 42.49 -17.48
N GLY A 300 -6.16 42.83 -17.77
CA GLY A 300 -7.17 43.12 -16.75
C GLY A 300 -7.13 44.54 -16.15
N GLY A 301 -6.47 45.50 -16.81
CA GLY A 301 -6.41 46.90 -16.36
C GLY A 301 -5.37 47.20 -15.29
N LYS A 302 -4.55 46.21 -14.93
CA LYS A 302 -3.33 46.42 -14.12
C LYS A 302 -2.33 47.29 -14.88
N THR A 303 -1.42 47.93 -14.15
CA THR A 303 -0.30 48.69 -14.74
C THR A 303 1.05 47.98 -14.60
N VAL A 304 1.16 47.07 -13.63
CA VAL A 304 2.34 46.27 -13.29
C VAL A 304 1.88 44.84 -12.97
N SER A 305 2.69 43.83 -13.28
CA SER A 305 2.50 42.47 -12.74
C SER A 305 3.68 42.01 -11.88
N THR A 306 3.38 41.07 -10.97
CA THR A 306 4.34 40.32 -10.16
C THR A 306 5.05 39.22 -10.94
N ASP A 307 4.48 38.81 -12.07
CA ASP A 307 4.86 37.61 -12.82
C ASP A 307 6.18 37.80 -13.59
N VAL A 308 7.01 36.77 -13.62
CA VAL A 308 8.41 36.87 -14.08
C VAL A 308 8.57 36.40 -15.51
N ILE A 309 9.10 37.24 -16.39
CA ILE A 309 9.56 36.81 -17.72
C ILE A 309 10.98 36.24 -17.56
N SER A 310 11.15 34.94 -17.85
CA SER A 310 12.46 34.26 -17.79
C SER A 310 13.11 34.11 -19.17
N LEU A 311 14.26 34.75 -19.34
CA LEU A 311 15.08 34.74 -20.55
C LEU A 311 16.48 34.20 -20.25
N ASN A 312 16.96 33.29 -21.08
CA ASN A 312 18.34 32.83 -21.08
C ASN A 312 19.09 33.51 -22.22
N VAL A 313 20.30 34.01 -21.96
CA VAL A 313 21.21 34.59 -22.96
C VAL A 313 22.54 33.86 -22.88
N LYS A 314 23.03 33.38 -24.01
CA LYS A 314 24.34 32.73 -24.16
C LYS A 314 25.19 33.62 -25.07
N GLY A 315 26.49 33.78 -24.82
CA GLY A 315 27.34 34.61 -25.68
C GLY A 315 28.83 34.67 -25.29
N PRO A 316 29.71 35.08 -26.22
CA PRO A 316 31.15 35.06 -26.01
C PRO A 316 31.58 36.16 -25.03
N GLY A 317 32.31 35.77 -23.97
CA GLY A 317 32.79 36.71 -22.95
C GLY A 317 31.70 37.31 -22.06
N LEU A 318 30.46 36.82 -22.11
CA LEU A 318 29.42 37.21 -21.14
C LEU A 318 29.80 36.73 -19.74
N GLN A 319 29.68 37.64 -18.77
CA GLN A 319 29.88 37.31 -17.37
C GLN A 319 28.73 36.43 -16.88
N ARG A 320 29.10 35.28 -16.32
CA ARG A 320 28.18 34.22 -15.89
C ARG A 320 27.38 34.70 -14.67
N MET A 321 26.07 34.96 -14.77
CA MET A 321 25.24 35.40 -13.62
C MET A 321 23.72 35.38 -13.90
N VAL A 322 22.90 35.51 -12.85
CA VAL A 322 21.45 35.75 -12.96
C VAL A 322 21.13 37.20 -12.58
N LEU A 323 20.63 37.99 -13.55
CA LEU A 323 20.15 39.36 -13.37
C LEU A 323 18.61 39.39 -13.31
N VAL A 324 18.04 40.35 -12.59
CA VAL A 324 16.60 40.65 -12.60
C VAL A 324 16.38 42.15 -12.77
N ASP A 325 15.83 42.59 -13.92
CA ASP A 325 15.33 43.97 -14.06
C ASP A 325 13.97 44.07 -13.35
N LEU A 326 13.80 45.10 -12.51
CA LEU A 326 12.52 45.39 -11.85
C LEU A 326 11.90 46.68 -12.40
N PRO A 327 10.55 46.81 -12.36
CA PRO A 327 9.87 48.06 -12.65
C PRO A 327 10.49 49.24 -11.90
N GLY A 328 10.63 50.38 -12.57
CA GLY A 328 11.28 51.55 -11.99
C GLY A 328 10.44 52.20 -10.90
N ILE A 329 11.06 52.58 -9.79
CA ILE A 329 10.37 53.22 -8.67
C ILE A 329 9.81 54.59 -9.14
N ILE A 330 8.54 54.83 -8.85
CA ILE A 330 7.83 56.06 -9.22
C ILE A 330 7.53 56.92 -7.99
N SER A 331 7.69 58.23 -8.12
CA SER A 331 7.26 59.20 -7.10
C SER A 331 5.75 59.46 -7.16
N THR A 332 5.18 59.45 -8.37
CA THR A 332 3.82 59.93 -8.67
C THR A 332 3.12 58.99 -9.64
N VAL A 333 1.82 58.75 -9.43
CA VAL A 333 0.96 57.95 -10.31
C VAL A 333 0.29 58.86 -11.33
N THR A 334 0.28 58.50 -12.62
CA THR A 334 -0.35 59.32 -13.69
C THR A 334 -1.75 58.84 -14.02
N THR A 335 -2.52 59.65 -14.76
CA THR A 335 -3.95 59.41 -15.07
C THR A 335 -4.26 58.14 -15.89
N GLY A 336 -3.23 57.48 -16.44
CA GLY A 336 -3.36 56.19 -17.14
C GLY A 336 -2.95 54.97 -16.30
N MET A 337 -2.66 55.15 -15.00
CA MET A 337 -2.12 54.11 -14.12
C MET A 337 -3.14 53.73 -13.03
N GLN A 338 -3.11 52.46 -12.59
CA GLN A 338 -3.98 51.96 -11.52
C GLN A 338 -3.61 52.60 -10.17
N SER A 339 -4.61 52.90 -9.34
CA SER A 339 -4.39 53.19 -7.91
C SER A 339 -3.67 52.02 -7.22
N GLY A 340 -2.67 52.33 -6.39
CA GLY A 340 -1.80 51.32 -5.78
C GLY A 340 -0.59 50.89 -6.61
N THR A 341 -0.38 51.43 -7.84
CA THR A 341 0.77 51.01 -8.68
C THR A 341 2.12 51.35 -8.04
N ARG A 342 2.25 52.50 -7.36
CA ARG A 342 3.50 52.91 -6.69
C ARG A 342 3.86 51.94 -5.57
N GLU A 343 2.86 51.58 -4.79
CA GLU A 343 2.93 50.66 -3.67
C GLU A 343 3.27 49.26 -4.18
N THR A 344 2.58 48.78 -5.22
CA THR A 344 2.88 47.49 -5.90
C THR A 344 4.33 47.41 -6.40
N ILE A 345 4.88 48.48 -6.98
CA ILE A 345 6.30 48.52 -7.41
C ILE A 345 7.24 48.47 -6.21
N GLN A 346 6.93 49.19 -5.12
CA GLN A 346 7.73 49.12 -3.89
C GLN A 346 7.65 47.75 -3.22
N ASP A 347 6.49 47.10 -3.22
CA ASP A 347 6.29 45.77 -2.62
C ASP A 347 7.03 44.68 -3.41
N VAL A 348 6.97 44.72 -4.75
CA VAL A 348 7.80 43.86 -5.61
C VAL A 348 9.30 44.12 -5.36
N ALA A 349 9.72 45.38 -5.30
CA ALA A 349 11.11 45.72 -5.02
C ALA A 349 11.55 45.24 -3.61
N ARG A 350 10.70 45.40 -2.59
CA ARG A 350 10.94 44.90 -1.23
C ARG A 350 10.99 43.38 -1.19
N GLN A 351 10.10 42.67 -1.88
CA GLN A 351 10.10 41.20 -1.95
C GLN A 351 11.42 40.66 -2.53
N TYR A 352 11.88 41.23 -3.65
CA TYR A 352 13.13 40.79 -4.28
C TYR A 352 14.37 41.20 -3.50
N MET A 353 14.36 42.35 -2.81
CA MET A 353 15.48 42.80 -1.99
C MET A 353 15.51 42.21 -0.58
N SER A 354 14.39 41.77 0.00
CA SER A 354 14.33 41.22 1.37
C SER A 354 15.07 39.90 1.51
N ASN A 355 15.16 39.14 0.40
CA ASN A 355 16.02 37.96 0.27
C ASN A 355 17.46 38.33 0.68
N PRO A 356 18.04 37.69 1.72
CA PRO A 356 19.38 38.01 2.21
C PRO A 356 20.49 37.68 1.20
N ASN A 357 20.21 36.73 0.31
CA ASN A 357 21.06 36.28 -0.78
C ASN A 357 20.73 37.00 -2.11
N ALA A 358 20.10 38.18 -2.07
CA ALA A 358 20.01 39.09 -3.21
C ALA A 358 21.13 40.15 -3.17
N ILE A 359 21.95 40.21 -4.23
CA ILE A 359 22.82 41.37 -4.48
C ILE A 359 21.95 42.50 -5.03
N ILE A 360 21.98 43.65 -4.37
CA ILE A 360 21.19 44.82 -4.75
C ILE A 360 22.05 45.69 -5.67
N LEU A 361 21.73 45.73 -6.97
CA LEU A 361 22.36 46.64 -7.92
C LEU A 361 21.53 47.93 -7.97
N CYS A 362 21.95 48.92 -7.18
CA CYS A 362 21.28 50.21 -7.03
C CYS A 362 21.74 51.19 -8.13
N VAL A 363 20.88 51.43 -9.11
CA VAL A 363 21.16 52.25 -10.30
C VAL A 363 20.51 53.63 -10.18
N GLN A 364 21.33 54.67 -10.07
CA GLN A 364 20.92 56.07 -9.93
C GLN A 364 21.37 56.90 -11.14
N ASP A 365 20.57 57.91 -11.50
CA ASP A 365 20.88 58.87 -12.55
C ASP A 365 21.81 59.98 -12.02
N GLY A 366 23.02 60.11 -12.59
CA GLY A 366 23.97 61.16 -12.21
C GLY A 366 23.62 62.55 -12.72
N SER A 367 22.69 62.68 -13.66
CA SER A 367 22.25 63.97 -14.22
C SER A 367 21.13 64.63 -13.41
N ILE A 368 20.66 63.99 -12.33
CA ILE A 368 19.55 64.43 -11.48
C ILE A 368 20.08 64.67 -10.04
N ASP A 369 19.51 65.64 -9.32
CA ASP A 369 19.81 65.85 -7.89
C ASP A 369 19.69 64.55 -7.10
N ALA A 370 20.74 64.22 -6.37
CA ALA A 370 20.86 62.94 -5.71
C ALA A 370 19.77 62.75 -4.62
N GLU A 371 19.35 63.80 -3.92
CA GLU A 371 18.31 63.73 -2.89
C GLU A 371 16.88 63.48 -3.43
N ARG A 372 16.66 63.52 -4.75
CA ARG A 372 15.35 63.24 -5.37
C ARG A 372 15.07 61.74 -5.57
N SER A 373 16.02 60.87 -5.22
CA SER A 373 16.04 59.47 -5.62
C SER A 373 15.49 58.53 -4.54
N ASN A 374 14.27 58.03 -4.74
CA ASN A 374 13.55 57.21 -3.75
C ASN A 374 14.21 55.84 -3.53
N VAL A 375 15.04 55.36 -4.47
CA VAL A 375 15.71 54.06 -4.35
C VAL A 375 16.67 54.03 -3.15
N THR A 376 17.31 55.15 -2.81
CA THR A 376 18.35 55.20 -1.78
C THR A 376 17.78 54.89 -0.40
N ASP A 377 16.66 55.51 -0.01
CA ASP A 377 15.90 55.20 1.20
C ASP A 377 15.37 53.77 1.19
N LEU A 378 14.85 53.29 0.04
CA LEU A 378 14.31 51.95 -0.07
C LEU A 378 15.38 50.87 0.17
N VAL A 379 16.54 51.03 -0.46
CA VAL A 379 17.72 50.14 -0.30
C VAL A 379 18.29 50.25 1.11
N SER A 380 18.43 51.47 1.64
CA SER A 380 18.87 51.71 3.02
C SER A 380 17.96 51.01 4.05
N SER A 381 16.65 50.92 3.79
CA SER A 381 15.70 50.19 4.64
C SER A 381 15.80 48.66 4.60
N VAL A 382 16.58 48.09 3.66
CA VAL A 382 16.64 46.62 3.39
C VAL A 382 18.07 46.05 3.43
N ASP A 383 19.10 46.87 3.18
CA ASP A 383 20.50 46.61 3.57
C ASP A 383 21.12 47.87 4.24
N PRO A 384 20.78 48.16 5.51
CA PRO A 384 21.42 49.26 6.27
C PRO A 384 22.94 49.11 6.43
N SER A 385 23.48 47.93 6.11
CA SER A 385 24.90 47.58 6.29
C SER A 385 25.75 47.76 5.04
N GLY A 386 25.12 47.87 3.86
CA GLY A 386 25.79 47.89 2.56
C GLY A 386 26.54 46.61 2.19
N LYS A 387 26.30 45.48 2.87
CA LYS A 387 27.03 44.21 2.71
C LYS A 387 26.71 43.45 1.42
N ARG A 388 25.61 43.79 0.74
CA ARG A 388 25.19 43.18 -0.54
C ARG A 388 24.72 44.20 -1.59
N THR A 389 24.73 45.49 -1.24
CA THR A 389 24.47 46.58 -2.18
C THR A 389 25.72 46.94 -3.00
N ILE A 390 25.53 47.12 -4.31
CA ILE A 390 26.49 47.70 -5.26
C ILE A 390 25.81 48.92 -5.87
N PHE A 391 26.47 50.08 -5.82
CA PHE A 391 25.92 51.33 -6.34
C PHE A 391 26.46 51.66 -7.73
N VAL A 392 25.59 52.12 -8.63
CA VAL A 392 25.90 52.43 -10.03
C VAL A 392 25.33 53.80 -10.38
N LEU A 393 26.21 54.75 -10.70
CA LEU A 393 25.86 56.06 -11.23
C LEU A 393 25.88 56.00 -12.77
N THR A 394 24.73 56.24 -13.40
CA THR A 394 24.58 56.31 -14.86
C THR A 394 24.61 57.77 -15.35
N LYS A 395 24.71 57.98 -16.67
CA LYS A 395 24.65 59.31 -17.32
C LYS A 395 25.66 60.32 -16.76
N VAL A 396 26.84 59.81 -16.40
CA VAL A 396 27.94 60.60 -15.81
C VAL A 396 28.51 61.60 -16.83
N ASP A 397 28.33 61.33 -18.12
CA ASP A 397 28.58 62.25 -19.22
C ASP A 397 27.66 63.47 -19.20
N LEU A 398 26.36 63.28 -18.96
CA LEU A 398 25.41 64.39 -18.74
C LEU A 398 25.66 65.11 -17.41
N ALA A 399 26.11 64.39 -16.37
CA ALA A 399 26.51 64.99 -15.10
C ALA A 399 27.72 65.94 -15.26
N GLU A 400 28.72 65.54 -16.05
CA GLU A 400 29.88 66.37 -16.39
C GLU A 400 29.51 67.56 -17.29
N SER A 401 28.65 67.36 -18.30
CA SER A 401 28.23 68.45 -19.20
C SER A 401 27.41 69.53 -18.49
N ASN A 402 26.59 69.14 -17.51
CA ASN A 402 25.68 70.05 -16.81
C ASN A 402 26.37 70.84 -15.67
N LEU A 403 27.67 70.63 -15.45
CA LEU A 403 28.56 71.46 -14.62
C LEU A 403 28.20 71.61 -13.13
N HIS A 404 27.24 70.84 -12.61
CA HIS A 404 26.80 70.91 -11.22
C HIS A 404 27.74 70.17 -10.24
N SER A 405 28.93 70.74 -10.03
CA SER A 405 29.95 70.37 -9.03
C SER A 405 30.57 68.96 -9.13
N PRO A 406 31.82 68.81 -9.63
CA PRO A 406 32.49 67.49 -9.67
C PRO A 406 32.73 66.91 -8.27
N ASP A 407 32.87 67.75 -7.24
CA ASP A 407 32.99 67.31 -5.84
C ASP A 407 31.76 66.56 -5.32
N ARG A 408 30.56 66.84 -5.86
CA ARG A 408 29.32 66.10 -5.49
C ARG A 408 29.35 64.69 -6.08
N ILE A 409 29.82 64.54 -7.32
CA ILE A 409 30.07 63.23 -7.95
C ILE A 409 31.16 62.46 -7.16
N ARG A 410 32.22 63.15 -6.70
CA ARG A 410 33.22 62.57 -5.79
C ARG A 410 32.58 62.07 -4.50
N GLN A 411 31.77 62.89 -3.82
CA GLN A 411 31.11 62.50 -2.56
C GLN A 411 30.13 61.33 -2.73
N ILE A 412 29.46 61.19 -3.87
CA ILE A 412 28.63 60.01 -4.19
C ILE A 412 29.50 58.76 -4.30
N LEU A 413 30.58 58.82 -5.07
CA LEU A 413 31.40 57.65 -5.42
C LEU A 413 32.47 57.29 -4.38
N GLU A 414 32.72 58.19 -3.41
CA GLU A 414 33.39 57.91 -2.14
C GLU A 414 32.43 57.36 -1.05
N GLY A 415 31.11 57.30 -1.33
CA GLY A 415 30.10 56.84 -0.35
C GLY A 415 29.88 57.80 0.82
N LYS A 416 30.13 59.10 0.64
CA LYS A 416 30.03 60.15 1.69
C LYS A 416 28.75 60.98 1.62
N LEU A 417 28.12 61.12 0.44
CA LEU A 417 26.92 61.97 0.29
C LEU A 417 25.68 61.40 1.00
N PHE A 418 25.57 60.07 1.06
CA PHE A 418 24.39 59.37 1.59
C PHE A 418 24.70 58.54 2.84
N PRO A 419 23.72 58.31 3.73
CA PRO A 419 23.85 57.34 4.81
C PRO A 419 23.88 55.88 4.29
N MET A 420 23.42 55.64 3.05
CA MET A 420 23.41 54.33 2.40
C MET A 420 24.83 53.89 2.01
N LYS A 421 25.25 52.74 2.55
CA LYS A 421 26.54 52.10 2.25
C LYS A 421 26.42 51.11 1.09
N ALA A 422 27.50 50.91 0.35
CA ALA A 422 27.63 49.88 -0.67
C ALA A 422 29.02 49.23 -0.62
N LEU A 423 29.13 47.99 -1.13
CA LEU A 423 30.39 47.27 -1.32
C LEU A 423 31.33 47.97 -2.31
N GLY A 424 30.75 48.67 -3.28
CA GLY A 424 31.45 49.37 -4.34
C GLY A 424 30.51 50.37 -5.01
N TYR A 425 31.10 51.47 -5.48
CA TYR A 425 30.43 52.57 -6.17
C TYR A 425 31.04 52.68 -7.56
N PHE A 426 30.22 52.57 -8.60
CA PHE A 426 30.65 52.53 -9.99
C PHE A 426 30.05 53.68 -10.81
N ALA A 427 30.78 54.11 -11.84
CA ALA A 427 30.37 55.11 -12.82
C ALA A 427 30.32 54.47 -14.21
N VAL A 428 29.18 54.60 -14.92
CA VAL A 428 28.95 53.98 -16.24
C VAL A 428 28.24 54.92 -17.21
N VAL A 429 28.46 54.71 -18.51
CA VAL A 429 27.83 55.47 -19.61
C VAL A 429 27.20 54.50 -20.61
N THR A 430 25.87 54.48 -20.67
CA THR A 430 25.10 53.45 -21.42
C THR A 430 24.61 53.90 -22.80
N GLY A 431 25.36 54.81 -23.44
CA GLY A 431 25.06 55.40 -24.75
C GLY A 431 24.58 56.84 -24.69
N LYS A 432 24.57 57.53 -25.83
CA LYS A 432 24.25 58.97 -25.96
C LYS A 432 22.74 59.27 -25.92
N GLY A 433 21.93 58.23 -25.74
CA GLY A 433 20.47 58.31 -25.68
C GLY A 433 19.75 57.99 -27.00
N THR A 434 20.48 57.75 -28.10
CA THR A 434 19.85 57.28 -29.36
C THR A 434 19.27 55.88 -29.18
N LYS A 435 18.17 55.57 -29.87
CA LYS A 435 17.52 54.25 -29.75
C LYS A 435 18.36 53.12 -30.32
N ASP A 436 18.97 53.36 -31.48
CA ASP A 436 19.52 52.34 -32.37
C ASP A 436 21.07 52.28 -32.31
N GLU A 437 21.66 52.82 -31.23
CA GLU A 437 23.08 52.67 -30.91
C GLU A 437 23.42 51.19 -30.62
N SER A 438 24.35 50.64 -31.40
CA SER A 438 24.92 49.30 -31.19
C SER A 438 25.77 49.25 -29.93
N ILE A 439 25.83 48.09 -29.29
CA ILE A 439 26.52 47.92 -28.00
C ILE A 439 28.01 48.28 -28.09
N ASP A 440 28.68 47.94 -29.19
CA ASP A 440 30.11 48.24 -29.34
C ASP A 440 30.38 49.74 -29.55
N SER A 441 29.50 50.45 -30.27
CA SER A 441 29.58 51.93 -30.36
C SER A 441 29.42 52.63 -28.99
N ILE A 442 28.76 51.96 -28.04
CA ILE A 442 28.60 52.45 -26.66
C ILE A 442 29.82 52.11 -25.82
N LYS A 443 30.40 50.91 -25.95
CA LYS A 443 31.68 50.56 -25.29
C LYS A 443 32.77 51.54 -25.71
N GLU A 444 32.89 51.79 -27.02
CA GLU A 444 33.81 52.79 -27.57
C GLU A 444 33.52 54.20 -27.03
N TYR A 445 32.26 54.60 -26.92
CA TYR A 445 31.90 55.91 -26.35
C TYR A 445 32.20 56.00 -24.84
N GLU A 446 31.92 54.96 -24.06
CA GLU A 446 32.20 54.86 -22.62
C GLU A 446 33.72 54.92 -22.35
N GLU A 447 34.51 54.14 -23.08
CA GLU A 447 35.97 54.18 -23.00
C GLU A 447 36.54 55.53 -23.41
N ASN A 448 36.08 56.11 -24.53
CA ASN A 448 36.54 57.42 -24.98
C ASN A 448 36.12 58.54 -24.02
N PHE A 449 34.94 58.45 -23.41
CA PHE A 449 34.50 59.38 -22.37
C PHE A 449 35.43 59.31 -21.15
N PHE A 450 35.61 58.13 -20.53
CA PHE A 450 36.45 58.01 -19.35
C PHE A 450 37.94 58.31 -19.61
N ARG A 451 38.47 58.01 -20.82
CA ARG A 451 39.83 58.42 -21.24
C ARG A 451 40.01 59.95 -21.32
N HIS A 452 38.95 60.73 -21.59
CA HIS A 452 39.06 62.18 -21.80
C HIS A 452 38.43 63.05 -20.68
N SER A 453 37.52 62.49 -19.89
CA SER A 453 36.76 63.13 -18.81
C SER A 453 37.63 63.90 -17.82
N ARG A 454 37.13 65.05 -17.36
CA ARG A 454 37.73 65.84 -16.26
C ARG A 454 37.69 65.07 -14.95
N LEU A 455 36.61 64.33 -14.70
CA LEU A 455 36.42 63.53 -13.49
C LEU A 455 37.52 62.47 -13.32
N PHE A 456 38.03 61.89 -14.41
CA PHE A 456 39.19 61.01 -14.33
C PHE A 456 40.49 61.77 -14.06
N LYS A 457 40.73 62.87 -14.80
CA LYS A 457 41.96 63.68 -14.71
C LYS A 457 42.14 64.38 -13.35
N GLU A 458 41.06 64.73 -12.67
CA GLU A 458 41.05 65.30 -11.33
C GLU A 458 41.30 64.28 -10.20
N GLY A 459 41.53 62.99 -10.54
CA GLY A 459 41.74 61.92 -9.56
C GLY A 459 40.47 61.51 -8.79
N THR A 460 39.31 62.02 -9.18
CA THR A 460 38.00 61.75 -8.55
C THR A 460 37.57 60.28 -8.70
N LEU A 461 38.04 59.60 -9.75
CA LEU A 461 37.62 58.25 -10.11
C LEU A 461 38.80 57.27 -10.18
N ARG A 462 38.69 56.13 -9.49
CA ARG A 462 39.62 55.00 -9.68
C ARG A 462 39.28 54.24 -10.96
N MET A 463 40.30 53.77 -11.69
CA MET A 463 40.12 52.98 -12.91
C MET A 463 39.24 51.74 -12.72
N SER A 464 39.26 51.12 -11.53
CA SER A 464 38.42 49.97 -11.18
C SER A 464 36.94 50.30 -10.90
N GLN A 465 36.59 51.59 -10.76
CA GLN A 465 35.22 52.06 -10.49
C GLN A 465 34.50 52.55 -11.76
N MET A 466 35.21 52.68 -12.89
CA MET A 466 34.64 53.15 -14.15
C MET A 466 34.49 52.01 -15.17
N THR A 467 33.63 52.24 -16.18
CA THR A 467 33.20 51.30 -17.24
C THR A 467 32.25 50.21 -16.77
N THR A 468 31.33 49.85 -17.67
CA THR A 468 30.41 48.73 -17.48
C THR A 468 31.14 47.38 -17.52
N ALA A 469 32.31 47.31 -18.15
CA ALA A 469 33.17 46.12 -18.11
C ALA A 469 33.62 45.78 -16.69
N ASN A 470 34.20 46.75 -15.96
CA ASN A 470 34.61 46.54 -14.57
C ASN A 470 33.42 46.28 -13.64
N LEU A 471 32.28 46.97 -13.85
CA LEU A 471 31.04 46.69 -13.14
C LEU A 471 30.59 45.23 -13.33
N SER A 472 30.53 44.75 -14.58
CA SER A 472 30.09 43.38 -14.89
C SER A 472 30.96 42.31 -14.22
N LYS A 473 32.27 42.56 -14.12
CA LYS A 473 33.23 41.68 -13.44
C LYS A 473 33.07 41.73 -11.92
N ALA A 474 32.98 42.91 -11.32
CA ALA A 474 32.80 43.03 -9.87
C ALA A 474 31.46 42.43 -9.39
N VAL A 475 30.40 42.58 -10.20
CA VAL A 475 29.10 41.93 -9.96
C VAL A 475 29.21 40.41 -10.12
N SER A 476 29.93 39.88 -11.13
CA SER A 476 30.09 38.42 -11.31
C SER A 476 30.92 37.78 -10.21
N GLU A 477 32.04 38.39 -9.81
CA GLU A 477 32.87 37.92 -8.69
C GLU A 477 32.09 37.92 -7.38
N ARG A 478 31.29 38.96 -7.10
CA ARG A 478 30.44 39.01 -5.91
C ARG A 478 29.29 37.99 -5.95
N PHE A 479 28.69 37.78 -7.13
CA PHE A 479 27.66 36.76 -7.37
C PHE A 479 28.22 35.36 -7.13
N TRP A 480 29.32 34.96 -7.78
CA TRP A 480 29.88 33.62 -7.63
C TRP A 480 30.39 33.32 -6.24
N LYS A 481 30.96 34.31 -5.53
CA LYS A 481 31.29 34.15 -4.12
C LYS A 481 30.05 33.81 -3.28
N MET A 482 28.95 34.54 -3.48
CA MET A 482 27.71 34.30 -2.75
C MET A 482 27.02 32.99 -3.16
N VAL A 483 27.14 32.56 -4.42
CA VAL A 483 26.74 31.21 -4.87
C VAL A 483 27.53 30.14 -4.12
N LYS A 484 28.86 30.26 -4.05
CA LYS A 484 29.74 29.32 -3.34
C LYS A 484 29.35 29.22 -1.86
N ASP A 485 29.32 30.36 -1.17
CA ASP A 485 28.97 30.45 0.26
C ASP A 485 27.59 29.81 0.54
N SER A 486 26.57 30.10 -0.28
CA SER A 486 25.19 29.59 -0.11
C SER A 486 25.04 28.11 -0.48
N VAL A 487 25.73 27.64 -1.52
CA VAL A 487 25.58 26.26 -2.02
C VAL A 487 26.39 25.27 -1.17
N GLU A 488 27.54 25.67 -0.64
CA GLU A 488 28.26 24.87 0.35
C GLU A 488 27.44 24.71 1.64
N GLN A 489 26.80 25.79 2.14
CA GLN A 489 25.85 25.73 3.26
C GLN A 489 24.65 24.80 2.98
N GLN A 490 24.08 24.86 1.78
CA GLN A 490 22.93 24.01 1.43
C GLN A 490 23.34 22.54 1.29
N ALA A 491 24.53 22.26 0.74
CA ALA A 491 25.07 20.90 0.68
C ALA A 491 25.34 20.33 2.08
N ASP A 492 25.88 21.12 3.01
CA ASP A 492 26.03 20.69 4.42
C ASP A 492 24.68 20.44 5.10
N THR A 493 23.67 21.24 4.79
CA THR A 493 22.30 21.04 5.27
C THR A 493 21.71 19.72 4.76
N TYR A 494 21.86 19.41 3.47
CA TYR A 494 21.42 18.13 2.91
C TYR A 494 22.26 16.93 3.39
N ARG A 495 23.56 17.09 3.65
CA ARG A 495 24.40 16.06 4.31
C ARG A 495 23.87 15.72 5.70
N ALA A 496 23.50 16.74 6.49
CA ALA A 496 22.92 16.54 7.82
C ALA A 496 21.54 15.86 7.76
N ILE A 497 20.66 16.28 6.84
CA ILE A 497 19.35 15.64 6.60
C ILE A 497 19.54 14.17 6.20
N ARG A 498 20.43 13.89 5.25
CA ARG A 498 20.76 12.52 4.83
C ARG A 498 21.28 11.68 5.99
N TYR A 499 22.22 12.21 6.77
CA TYR A 499 22.79 11.49 7.92
C TYR A 499 21.70 11.12 8.94
N ASN A 500 20.76 12.03 9.20
CA ASN A 500 19.62 11.78 10.08
C ASN A 500 18.70 10.69 9.51
N LEU A 501 18.34 10.76 8.22
CA LEU A 501 17.51 9.75 7.54
C LEU A 501 18.18 8.37 7.46
N GLU A 502 19.48 8.31 7.16
CA GLU A 502 20.24 7.07 7.17
C GLU A 502 20.37 6.49 8.59
N THR A 503 20.47 7.33 9.61
CA THR A 503 20.49 6.90 11.02
C THR A 503 19.12 6.37 11.44
N GLU A 504 18.03 7.03 11.05
CA GLU A 504 16.68 6.54 11.29
C GLU A 504 16.41 5.21 10.55
N TRP A 505 16.87 5.07 9.30
CA TRP A 505 16.81 3.79 8.57
C TRP A 505 17.56 2.69 9.32
N LYS A 506 18.83 2.92 9.71
CA LYS A 506 19.65 1.93 10.41
C LYS A 506 19.04 1.53 11.77
N ASN A 507 18.36 2.45 12.45
CA ASN A 507 17.69 2.18 13.73
C ASN A 507 16.37 1.40 13.58
N LEU A 508 15.61 1.61 12.51
CA LEU A 508 14.30 0.97 12.30
C LEU A 508 14.36 -0.31 11.44
N PHE A 509 15.29 -0.37 10.49
CA PHE A 509 15.37 -1.39 9.44
C PHE A 509 16.81 -1.92 9.20
N PRO A 510 17.57 -2.32 10.24
CA PRO A 510 19.01 -2.61 10.16
C PRO A 510 19.43 -3.74 9.20
N HIS A 511 18.49 -4.57 8.76
CA HIS A 511 18.73 -5.71 7.87
C HIS A 511 17.93 -5.66 6.56
N LEU A 512 17.28 -4.53 6.27
CA LEU A 512 16.57 -4.32 5.01
C LEU A 512 17.37 -3.36 4.12
N ARG A 513 17.55 -3.76 2.86
CA ARG A 513 18.00 -2.85 1.81
C ARG A 513 16.92 -1.80 1.57
N GLU A 514 17.35 -0.56 1.38
CA GLU A 514 16.55 0.55 0.85
C GLU A 514 16.04 0.17 -0.55
N MET A 515 14.71 0.24 -0.74
CA MET A 515 14.03 -0.02 -2.01
C MET A 515 12.94 1.04 -2.18
N ASP A 516 12.86 1.68 -3.34
CA ASP A 516 11.81 2.65 -3.64
C ASP A 516 10.45 1.96 -3.91
N ARG A 517 9.41 2.75 -4.20
CA ARG A 517 8.06 2.21 -4.41
C ARG A 517 7.94 1.37 -5.70
N GLU A 518 8.76 1.62 -6.72
CA GLU A 518 8.74 0.90 -7.99
C GLU A 518 9.49 -0.44 -7.85
N GLU A 519 10.67 -0.46 -7.23
CA GLU A 519 11.36 -1.70 -6.86
C GLU A 519 10.50 -2.58 -5.92
N LEU A 520 9.78 -1.97 -4.97
CA LEU A 520 8.85 -2.70 -4.09
C LEU A 520 7.62 -3.21 -4.84
N PHE A 521 7.09 -2.46 -5.81
CA PHE A 521 5.97 -2.92 -6.65
C PHE A 521 6.38 -4.10 -7.53
N GLU A 522 7.56 -4.03 -8.16
CA GLU A 522 8.12 -5.12 -8.97
C GLU A 522 8.39 -6.38 -8.14
N LYS A 523 8.95 -6.24 -6.94
CA LYS A 523 9.13 -7.34 -5.98
C LYS A 523 7.78 -7.96 -5.57
N ALA A 524 6.76 -7.14 -5.31
CA ALA A 524 5.42 -7.61 -4.99
C ALA A 524 4.74 -8.31 -6.18
N ARG A 525 4.90 -7.77 -7.39
CA ARG A 525 4.39 -8.35 -8.65
C ARG A 525 4.92 -9.77 -8.83
N ASN A 526 6.21 -9.97 -8.64
CA ASN A 526 6.84 -11.28 -8.74
C ASN A 526 6.32 -12.23 -7.64
N ASN A 527 6.31 -11.80 -6.37
CA ASN A 527 5.79 -12.64 -5.27
C ASN A 527 4.31 -13.03 -5.44
N ILE A 528 3.46 -12.15 -5.96
CA ILE A 528 2.05 -12.47 -6.26
C ILE A 528 1.93 -13.54 -7.37
N LEU A 529 2.83 -13.53 -8.36
CA LEU A 529 2.87 -14.56 -9.40
C LEU A 529 3.43 -15.89 -8.87
N ASP A 530 4.44 -15.85 -8.00
CA ASP A 530 4.99 -17.04 -7.32
C ASP A 530 3.95 -17.70 -6.39
N ASP A 531 3.19 -16.91 -5.64
CA ASP A 531 2.07 -17.38 -4.80
C ASP A 531 1.04 -18.17 -5.62
N LEU A 532 0.76 -17.74 -6.87
CA LEU A 532 -0.15 -18.41 -7.79
C LEU A 532 0.45 -19.68 -8.41
N ILE A 533 1.74 -19.65 -8.77
CA ILE A 533 2.46 -20.85 -9.20
C ILE A 533 2.42 -21.92 -8.09
N SER A 534 2.40 -21.52 -6.82
CA SER A 534 2.25 -22.44 -5.69
C SER A 534 0.91 -23.20 -5.64
N LEU A 535 -0.16 -22.67 -6.27
CA LEU A 535 -1.45 -23.37 -6.37
C LEU A 535 -1.40 -24.58 -7.31
N ASN A 536 -0.59 -24.50 -8.37
CA ASN A 536 -0.36 -25.63 -9.28
C ASN A 536 0.35 -26.81 -8.58
N GLY A 537 0.99 -26.56 -7.44
CA GLY A 537 1.58 -27.59 -6.58
C GLY A 537 0.58 -28.34 -5.68
N ILE A 538 -0.71 -27.96 -5.66
CA ILE A 538 -1.73 -28.69 -4.87
C ILE A 538 -2.10 -29.99 -5.60
N SER A 539 -1.92 -31.13 -4.92
CA SER A 539 -2.11 -32.45 -5.54
C SER A 539 -3.56 -32.69 -5.97
N SER A 540 -3.72 -33.45 -7.06
CA SER A 540 -5.04 -33.81 -7.61
C SER A 540 -5.98 -34.43 -6.58
N THR A 541 -5.46 -35.27 -5.69
CA THR A 541 -6.24 -35.94 -4.64
C THR A 541 -6.78 -34.99 -3.57
N VAL A 542 -6.14 -33.84 -3.34
CA VAL A 542 -6.62 -32.81 -2.41
C VAL A 542 -7.74 -32.00 -3.07
N TRP A 543 -7.57 -31.62 -4.34
CA TRP A 543 -8.63 -31.01 -5.13
C TRP A 543 -9.88 -31.90 -5.19
N GLU A 544 -9.75 -33.19 -5.53
CA GLU A 544 -10.90 -34.11 -5.60
C GLU A 544 -11.61 -34.27 -4.25
N LYS A 545 -10.89 -34.36 -3.14
CA LYS A 545 -11.51 -34.43 -1.80
C LYS A 545 -12.24 -33.15 -1.44
N ASN A 546 -11.63 -32.00 -1.67
CA ASN A 546 -12.20 -30.70 -1.31
C ASN A 546 -13.41 -30.35 -2.19
N ILE A 547 -13.33 -30.62 -3.49
CA ILE A 547 -14.45 -30.44 -4.44
C ILE A 547 -15.59 -31.39 -4.08
N HIS A 548 -15.34 -32.69 -3.84
CA HIS A 548 -16.38 -33.63 -3.44
C HIS A 548 -17.06 -33.21 -2.13
N TYR A 549 -16.30 -32.72 -1.14
CA TYR A 549 -16.84 -32.24 0.15
C TYR A 549 -17.73 -31.00 0.01
N GLU A 550 -17.28 -29.96 -0.71
CA GLU A 550 -18.07 -28.75 -0.93
C GLU A 550 -19.29 -29.01 -1.83
N LEU A 551 -19.12 -29.84 -2.86
CA LEU A 551 -20.21 -30.29 -3.73
C LEU A 551 -21.28 -31.04 -2.91
N TRP A 552 -20.90 -32.01 -2.09
CA TRP A 552 -21.85 -32.69 -1.21
C TRP A 552 -22.56 -31.72 -0.25
N ASN A 553 -21.83 -30.79 0.38
CA ASN A 553 -22.42 -29.81 1.28
C ASN A 553 -23.41 -28.85 0.59
N LYS A 554 -23.17 -28.48 -0.67
CA LYS A 554 -24.07 -27.64 -1.47
C LYS A 554 -25.31 -28.41 -1.97
N LEU A 555 -25.17 -29.71 -2.25
CA LEU A 555 -26.21 -30.52 -2.89
C LEU A 555 -27.10 -31.31 -1.91
N LYS A 556 -26.59 -31.69 -0.73
CA LYS A 556 -27.29 -32.57 0.24
C LYS A 556 -28.72 -32.13 0.58
N ASP A 557 -28.96 -30.83 0.76
CA ASP A 557 -30.27 -30.31 1.18
C ASP A 557 -31.31 -30.44 0.05
N TYR A 558 -30.89 -30.27 -1.21
CA TYR A 558 -31.73 -30.57 -2.37
C TYR A 558 -32.00 -32.07 -2.49
N ILE A 559 -30.96 -32.91 -2.33
CA ILE A 559 -31.09 -34.37 -2.41
C ILE A 559 -32.10 -34.87 -1.37
N PHE A 560 -32.00 -34.43 -0.10
CA PHE A 560 -32.98 -34.80 0.92
C PHE A 560 -34.38 -34.25 0.62
N THR A 561 -34.55 -32.93 0.48
CA THR A 561 -35.88 -32.29 0.43
C THR A 561 -36.55 -32.28 -0.95
N LYS A 562 -35.88 -32.73 -2.01
CA LYS A 562 -36.49 -32.88 -3.35
C LYS A 562 -36.39 -34.26 -3.97
N ILE A 563 -35.57 -35.17 -3.43
CA ILE A 563 -35.49 -36.56 -3.92
C ILE A 563 -35.88 -37.55 -2.82
N ILE A 564 -35.16 -37.59 -1.70
CA ILE A 564 -35.34 -38.65 -0.68
C ILE A 564 -36.67 -38.51 0.05
N GLU A 565 -36.96 -37.36 0.67
CA GLU A 565 -38.15 -37.12 1.50
C GLU A 565 -39.47 -37.33 0.70
N PRO A 566 -39.58 -36.89 -0.59
CA PRO A 566 -40.71 -37.29 -1.44
C PRO A 566 -40.73 -38.78 -1.79
N SER A 567 -39.58 -39.41 -2.05
CA SER A 567 -39.51 -40.80 -2.52
C SER A 567 -39.98 -41.86 -1.51
N GLN A 568 -39.86 -41.56 -0.21
CA GLN A 568 -40.26 -42.46 0.89
C GLN A 568 -41.76 -42.81 0.87
N HIS A 569 -42.57 -41.91 0.31
CA HIS A 569 -44.02 -42.07 0.15
C HIS A 569 -44.42 -42.96 -1.03
N ILE A 570 -43.48 -43.39 -1.88
CA ILE A 570 -43.77 -44.26 -3.02
C ILE A 570 -43.67 -45.73 -2.60
N ASP A 571 -44.71 -46.51 -2.88
CA ASP A 571 -44.76 -47.94 -2.55
C ASP A 571 -44.15 -48.82 -3.63
N ASP A 572 -44.51 -48.60 -4.89
CA ASP A 572 -44.04 -49.38 -6.03
C ASP A 572 -42.62 -49.01 -6.47
N ILE A 573 -41.84 -50.02 -6.84
CA ILE A 573 -40.45 -49.90 -7.30
C ILE A 573 -40.38 -49.22 -8.69
N GLY A 574 -41.32 -49.51 -9.59
CA GLY A 574 -41.32 -48.97 -10.96
C GLY A 574 -41.60 -47.46 -10.99
N THR A 575 -42.64 -47.02 -10.29
CA THR A 575 -42.97 -45.59 -10.08
C THR A 575 -41.92 -44.89 -9.21
N PHE A 576 -41.28 -45.56 -8.24
CA PHE A 576 -40.15 -44.99 -7.51
C PHE A 576 -38.98 -44.67 -8.46
N GLN A 577 -38.56 -45.63 -9.29
CA GLN A 577 -37.49 -45.42 -10.27
C GLN A 577 -37.86 -44.31 -11.25
N THR A 578 -39.06 -44.37 -11.82
CA THR A 578 -39.57 -43.37 -12.78
C THR A 578 -39.60 -41.95 -12.21
N ASN A 579 -40.10 -41.78 -10.99
CA ASN A 579 -40.15 -40.46 -10.34
C ASN A 579 -38.74 -39.94 -9.99
N VAL A 580 -37.86 -40.82 -9.49
CA VAL A 580 -36.46 -40.48 -9.21
C VAL A 580 -35.72 -40.07 -10.50
N ASP A 581 -35.98 -40.73 -11.63
CA ASP A 581 -35.38 -40.37 -12.93
C ASP A 581 -35.87 -39.00 -13.42
N ILE A 582 -37.16 -38.70 -13.27
CA ILE A 582 -37.72 -37.38 -13.60
C ILE A 582 -37.10 -36.28 -12.73
N TRP A 583 -36.97 -36.50 -11.41
CA TRP A 583 -36.37 -35.53 -10.50
C TRP A 583 -34.88 -35.32 -10.74
N LEU A 584 -34.13 -36.40 -11.02
CA LEU A 584 -32.71 -36.31 -11.39
C LEU A 584 -32.53 -35.57 -12.72
N ARG A 585 -33.42 -35.77 -13.71
CA ARG A 585 -33.35 -35.08 -14.99
C ARG A 585 -33.62 -33.57 -14.88
N ASP A 586 -34.68 -33.12 -14.17
CA ASP A 586 -34.88 -31.68 -13.87
C ASP A 586 -33.63 -31.07 -13.23
N TRP A 587 -33.06 -31.79 -12.26
CA TRP A 587 -31.90 -31.32 -11.52
C TRP A 587 -30.66 -31.14 -12.41
N VAL A 588 -30.34 -32.14 -13.23
CA VAL A 588 -29.25 -32.10 -14.22
C VAL A 588 -29.45 -31.02 -15.28
N GLU A 589 -30.67 -30.85 -15.79
CA GLU A 589 -30.95 -29.86 -16.81
C GLU A 589 -30.84 -28.44 -16.25
N ASN A 590 -31.42 -28.16 -15.08
CA ASN A 590 -31.68 -26.80 -14.64
C ASN A 590 -30.74 -26.25 -13.55
N LYS A 591 -30.26 -27.08 -12.60
CA LYS A 591 -29.68 -26.59 -11.33
C LYS A 591 -28.29 -27.14 -11.01
N LEU A 592 -28.10 -28.45 -11.16
CA LEU A 592 -26.89 -29.16 -10.76
C LEU A 592 -25.61 -28.64 -11.46
N PRO A 593 -25.57 -28.38 -12.78
CA PRO A 593 -24.35 -27.87 -13.44
C PRO A 593 -23.92 -26.50 -12.89
N LYS A 594 -24.89 -25.61 -12.63
CA LYS A 594 -24.64 -24.26 -12.09
C LYS A 594 -24.12 -24.30 -10.66
N ALA A 595 -24.74 -25.11 -9.80
CA ALA A 595 -24.26 -25.35 -8.43
C ALA A 595 -22.87 -26.02 -8.42
N SER A 596 -22.58 -26.87 -9.41
CA SER A 596 -21.26 -27.50 -9.58
C SER A 596 -20.17 -26.49 -9.95
N ILE A 597 -20.46 -25.57 -10.88
CA ILE A 597 -19.53 -24.48 -11.22
C ILE A 597 -19.32 -23.54 -10.03
N GLU A 598 -20.39 -23.19 -9.30
CA GLU A 598 -20.30 -22.36 -8.10
C GLU A 598 -19.40 -23.03 -7.04
N THR A 599 -19.57 -24.32 -6.77
CA THR A 599 -18.69 -25.06 -5.83
C THR A 599 -17.25 -25.20 -6.34
N GLY A 600 -17.05 -25.38 -7.65
CA GLY A 600 -15.71 -25.30 -8.26
C GLY A 600 -15.03 -23.96 -7.98
N LEU A 601 -15.73 -22.85 -8.21
CA LEU A 601 -15.25 -21.50 -7.94
C LEU A 601 -14.99 -21.25 -6.44
N GLN A 602 -15.90 -21.66 -5.55
CA GLN A 602 -15.67 -21.54 -4.10
C GLN A 602 -14.48 -22.38 -3.64
N THR A 603 -14.28 -23.60 -4.17
CA THR A 603 -13.09 -24.41 -3.82
C THR A 603 -11.79 -23.77 -4.30
N LEU A 604 -11.79 -23.14 -5.49
CA LEU A 604 -10.63 -22.39 -6.01
C LEU A 604 -10.23 -21.27 -5.04
N TYR A 605 -11.16 -20.39 -4.67
CA TYR A 605 -10.88 -19.28 -3.76
C TYR A 605 -10.59 -19.75 -2.33
N ASN A 606 -11.24 -20.81 -1.84
CA ASN A 606 -10.92 -21.39 -0.53
C ASN A 606 -9.49 -21.96 -0.48
N GLN A 607 -8.99 -22.55 -1.57
CA GLN A 607 -7.57 -22.97 -1.64
C GLN A 607 -6.61 -21.78 -1.77
N LEU A 608 -6.95 -20.75 -2.56
CA LEU A 608 -6.16 -19.51 -2.65
C LEU A 608 -6.07 -18.81 -1.28
N ASP A 609 -7.21 -18.54 -0.63
CA ASP A 609 -7.28 -17.90 0.68
C ASP A 609 -6.55 -18.72 1.76
N SER A 610 -6.65 -20.05 1.71
CA SER A 610 -5.90 -20.94 2.61
C SER A 610 -4.40 -20.90 2.35
N LYS A 611 -3.97 -20.82 1.08
CA LYS A 611 -2.56 -20.76 0.71
C LYS A 611 -1.94 -19.42 1.09
N LEU A 612 -2.61 -18.31 0.76
CA LEU A 612 -2.19 -16.96 1.15
C LEU A 612 -1.99 -16.86 2.67
N LYS A 613 -2.93 -17.40 3.48
CA LYS A 613 -2.77 -17.48 4.94
C LYS A 613 -1.53 -18.27 5.36
N THR A 614 -1.29 -19.47 4.80
CA THR A 614 -0.08 -20.24 5.13
C THR A 614 1.23 -19.57 4.69
N MET A 615 1.20 -18.59 3.77
CA MET A 615 2.38 -17.78 3.44
C MET A 615 2.64 -16.66 4.46
N GLN A 616 1.65 -16.23 5.25
CA GLN A 616 1.84 -15.21 6.29
C GLN A 616 2.71 -15.71 7.45
N ASP A 617 2.71 -17.03 7.69
CA ASP A 617 3.55 -17.69 8.69
C ASP A 617 5.01 -17.95 8.20
N VAL A 618 5.33 -17.64 6.95
CA VAL A 618 6.66 -17.95 6.36
C VAL A 618 7.70 -16.89 6.73
N PRO A 619 8.88 -17.28 7.24
CA PRO A 619 9.96 -16.32 7.54
C PRO A 619 10.41 -15.61 6.26
N GLY A 620 10.25 -14.28 6.24
CA GLY A 620 10.48 -13.44 5.05
C GLY A 620 9.21 -12.81 4.46
N TYR A 621 8.03 -13.10 5.01
CA TYR A 621 6.80 -12.37 4.69
C TYR A 621 6.93 -10.86 4.92
N ASP A 622 6.37 -10.05 4.01
CA ASP A 622 6.48 -8.59 4.03
C ASP A 622 5.07 -7.94 4.00
N PRO A 623 4.54 -7.49 5.15
CA PRO A 623 3.16 -6.99 5.26
C PRO A 623 2.92 -5.68 4.50
N VAL A 624 3.96 -5.04 3.96
CA VAL A 624 3.83 -3.88 3.06
C VAL A 624 3.11 -4.27 1.76
N PHE A 625 3.06 -5.56 1.40
CA PHE A 625 2.36 -6.05 0.21
C PHE A 625 0.88 -6.36 0.46
N ASP A 626 0.41 -6.45 1.71
CA ASP A 626 -0.97 -6.87 2.05
C ASP A 626 -2.06 -6.02 1.37
N PRO A 627 -1.98 -4.66 1.35
CA PRO A 627 -2.99 -3.84 0.68
C PRO A 627 -3.01 -4.06 -0.84
N LEU A 628 -1.85 -4.32 -1.43
CA LEU A 628 -1.72 -4.61 -2.86
C LEU A 628 -2.25 -6.01 -3.19
N LYS A 629 -1.95 -7.03 -2.37
CA LYS A 629 -2.48 -8.39 -2.53
C LYS A 629 -4.01 -8.38 -2.45
N GLU A 630 -4.60 -7.72 -1.47
CA GLU A 630 -6.05 -7.63 -1.34
C GLU A 630 -6.70 -6.78 -2.45
N ALA A 631 -6.08 -5.68 -2.88
CA ALA A 631 -6.59 -4.91 -4.02
C ALA A 631 -6.59 -5.73 -5.33
N VAL A 632 -5.53 -6.48 -5.60
CA VAL A 632 -5.42 -7.41 -6.75
C VAL A 632 -6.46 -8.53 -6.63
N HIS A 633 -6.61 -9.11 -5.44
CA HIS A 633 -7.59 -10.16 -5.14
C HIS A 633 -9.05 -9.69 -5.36
N GLN A 634 -9.38 -8.46 -4.98
CA GLN A 634 -10.70 -7.85 -5.25
C GLN A 634 -10.94 -7.53 -6.73
N GLU A 635 -9.91 -7.14 -7.49
CA GLU A 635 -10.01 -6.98 -8.95
C GLU A 635 -10.26 -8.35 -9.62
N ILE A 636 -9.53 -9.38 -9.21
CA ILE A 636 -9.69 -10.76 -9.70
C ILE A 636 -11.09 -11.28 -9.42
N ARG A 637 -11.59 -11.19 -8.18
CA ARG A 637 -12.95 -11.67 -7.82
C ARG A 637 -14.09 -10.97 -8.59
N LYS A 638 -13.85 -9.78 -9.17
CA LYS A 638 -14.80 -9.07 -10.05
C LYS A 638 -14.66 -9.45 -11.54
N ARG A 639 -13.46 -9.83 -11.97
CA ARG A 639 -13.12 -10.13 -13.38
C ARG A 639 -13.18 -11.61 -13.72
N HIS A 640 -13.02 -12.48 -12.74
CA HIS A 640 -12.96 -13.93 -12.91
C HIS A 640 -14.35 -14.50 -13.25
N HIS A 641 -14.47 -15.00 -14.47
CA HIS A 641 -15.63 -15.72 -14.96
C HIS A 641 -15.17 -17.09 -15.46
N TRP A 642 -15.90 -18.14 -15.08
CA TRP A 642 -15.66 -19.51 -15.56
C TRP A 642 -15.92 -19.65 -17.06
N ASP A 643 -15.44 -20.69 -17.73
CA ASP A 643 -15.85 -21.00 -19.11
C ASP A 643 -17.38 -21.18 -19.22
N PRO A 644 -18.11 -20.36 -19.99
CA PRO A 644 -19.56 -20.55 -20.18
C PRO A 644 -19.93 -21.88 -20.85
N LYS A 645 -18.98 -22.54 -21.55
CA LYS A 645 -19.17 -23.89 -22.09
C LYS A 645 -19.00 -25.00 -21.02
N ALA A 646 -18.57 -24.69 -19.81
CA ALA A 646 -18.47 -25.68 -18.74
C ALA A 646 -19.85 -26.21 -18.32
N GLU A 647 -20.89 -25.37 -18.33
CA GLU A 647 -22.23 -25.77 -17.89
C GLU A 647 -22.81 -26.88 -18.77
N SER A 648 -22.64 -26.78 -20.09
CA SER A 648 -23.08 -27.81 -21.04
C SER A 648 -22.20 -29.06 -21.00
N ARG A 649 -20.87 -28.93 -20.82
CA ARG A 649 -19.97 -30.09 -20.60
C ARG A 649 -20.35 -30.87 -19.34
N LEU A 650 -20.57 -30.17 -18.22
CA LEU A 650 -20.96 -30.78 -16.95
C LEU A 650 -22.34 -31.43 -17.05
N ARG A 651 -23.33 -30.80 -17.68
CA ARG A 651 -24.66 -31.40 -17.91
C ARG A 651 -24.58 -32.76 -18.60
N VAL A 652 -23.76 -32.90 -19.65
CA VAL A 652 -23.56 -34.19 -20.35
C VAL A 652 -22.89 -35.23 -19.45
N ILE A 653 -21.84 -34.85 -18.73
CA ILE A 653 -21.13 -35.75 -17.79
C ILE A 653 -22.07 -36.21 -16.65
N GLN A 654 -22.91 -35.30 -16.15
CA GLN A 654 -23.83 -35.53 -15.04
C GLN A 654 -25.04 -36.37 -15.44
N SER A 655 -25.61 -36.18 -16.63
CA SER A 655 -26.65 -37.06 -17.18
C SER A 655 -26.10 -38.47 -17.31
N ASN A 656 -25.01 -38.67 -18.07
CA ASN A 656 -24.42 -39.98 -18.32
C ASN A 656 -24.06 -40.74 -17.02
N ALA A 657 -23.66 -40.04 -15.96
CA ALA A 657 -23.34 -40.64 -14.65
C ALA A 657 -24.58 -40.99 -13.80
N LEU A 658 -25.73 -40.35 -14.06
CA LEU A 658 -27.02 -40.59 -13.38
C LEU A 658 -27.93 -41.54 -14.18
N ASP A 659 -27.87 -41.56 -15.51
CA ASP A 659 -28.68 -42.45 -16.35
C ASP A 659 -28.22 -43.94 -16.25
N ASP A 660 -26.99 -44.21 -15.81
CA ASP A 660 -26.54 -45.57 -15.48
C ASP A 660 -27.13 -46.05 -14.13
N HIS A 661 -28.07 -47.01 -14.20
CA HIS A 661 -28.72 -47.62 -13.03
C HIS A 661 -27.99 -48.85 -12.45
N THR A 662 -26.91 -49.31 -13.09
CA THR A 662 -26.27 -50.59 -12.75
C THR A 662 -25.20 -50.44 -11.67
N VAL A 663 -24.93 -51.47 -10.86
CA VAL A 663 -23.86 -51.46 -9.85
C VAL A 663 -22.96 -52.68 -10.04
N HIS A 664 -21.90 -52.54 -10.84
CA HIS A 664 -21.11 -53.68 -11.29
C HIS A 664 -20.29 -54.37 -10.18
N THR A 665 -19.77 -53.60 -9.23
CA THR A 665 -18.80 -54.11 -8.24
C THR A 665 -19.28 -53.98 -6.80
N LYS A 666 -18.86 -54.92 -5.95
CA LYS A 666 -19.13 -54.89 -4.51
C LYS A 666 -18.60 -53.60 -3.87
N SER A 667 -17.48 -53.06 -4.37
CA SER A 667 -16.88 -51.82 -3.86
C SER A 667 -17.71 -50.58 -4.17
N GLN A 668 -18.38 -50.52 -5.33
CA GLN A 668 -19.33 -49.44 -5.63
C GLN A 668 -20.57 -49.55 -4.74
N TRP A 669 -21.08 -50.77 -4.53
CA TRP A 669 -22.21 -51.03 -3.65
C TRP A 669 -21.91 -50.66 -2.19
N THR A 670 -20.76 -51.07 -1.64
CA THR A 670 -20.38 -50.68 -0.27
C THR A 670 -20.18 -49.17 -0.18
N ALA A 671 -19.48 -48.53 -1.14
CA ALA A 671 -19.33 -47.07 -1.13
C ALA A 671 -20.66 -46.32 -1.20
N ALA A 672 -21.67 -46.84 -1.92
CA ALA A 672 -23.01 -46.27 -1.95
C ALA A 672 -23.76 -46.44 -0.60
N VAL A 673 -23.66 -47.62 0.03
CA VAL A 673 -24.20 -47.85 1.40
C VAL A 673 -23.48 -46.97 2.42
N ASP A 674 -22.16 -46.83 2.33
CA ASP A 674 -21.35 -46.03 3.25
C ASP A 674 -21.68 -44.54 3.12
N LEU A 675 -21.94 -44.04 1.90
CA LEU A 675 -22.36 -42.66 1.65
C LEU A 675 -23.80 -42.42 2.13
N LEU A 676 -24.72 -43.37 1.90
CA LEU A 676 -26.09 -43.32 2.45
C LEU A 676 -26.09 -43.33 3.98
N GLU A 677 -25.33 -44.23 4.62
CA GLU A 677 -25.22 -44.33 6.08
C GLU A 677 -24.66 -43.02 6.68
N GLN A 678 -23.66 -42.40 6.05
CA GLN A 678 -23.12 -41.11 6.47
C GLN A 678 -24.11 -39.95 6.27
N ALA A 679 -24.76 -39.88 5.09
CA ALA A 679 -25.75 -38.86 4.76
C ALA A 679 -26.94 -38.89 5.72
N VAL A 680 -27.50 -40.08 5.97
CA VAL A 680 -28.62 -40.31 6.88
C VAL A 680 -28.22 -39.99 8.32
N LYS A 681 -27.03 -40.40 8.78
CA LYS A 681 -26.53 -40.01 10.12
C LYS A 681 -26.37 -38.50 10.28
N ALA A 682 -25.90 -37.80 9.24
CA ALA A 682 -25.77 -36.34 9.26
C ALA A 682 -27.15 -35.67 9.34
N ARG A 683 -28.07 -36.00 8.41
CA ARG A 683 -29.44 -35.46 8.40
C ARG A 683 -30.20 -35.80 9.69
N LEU A 684 -30.05 -37.01 10.21
CA LEU A 684 -30.63 -37.45 11.49
C LEU A 684 -30.07 -36.66 12.68
N LYS A 685 -28.79 -36.27 12.68
CA LYS A 685 -28.21 -35.38 13.69
C LYS A 685 -28.83 -33.98 13.61
N ASP A 686 -28.96 -33.43 12.41
CA ASP A 686 -29.51 -32.09 12.19
C ASP A 686 -31.01 -32.02 12.56
N VAL A 687 -31.78 -33.05 12.18
CA VAL A 687 -33.18 -33.24 12.61
C VAL A 687 -33.27 -33.40 14.13
N ASN A 688 -32.42 -34.22 14.76
CA ASN A 688 -32.38 -34.34 16.23
C ASN A 688 -31.98 -33.04 16.95
N GLN A 689 -31.18 -32.17 16.32
CA GLN A 689 -30.86 -30.84 16.86
C GLN A 689 -32.06 -29.89 16.75
N SER A 690 -32.78 -29.91 15.62
CA SER A 690 -34.03 -29.16 15.43
C SER A 690 -35.11 -29.60 16.44
N ILE A 691 -35.30 -30.91 16.59
CA ILE A 691 -36.10 -31.57 17.64
C ILE A 691 -35.67 -31.05 19.03
N THR A 692 -34.40 -31.18 19.41
CA THR A 692 -33.92 -30.76 20.74
C THR A 692 -34.16 -29.27 21.01
N SER A 693 -34.03 -28.40 20.00
CA SER A 693 -34.35 -26.97 20.14
C SER A 693 -35.85 -26.71 20.36
N SER A 694 -36.71 -27.53 19.75
CA SER A 694 -38.18 -27.40 19.81
C SER A 694 -38.81 -28.03 21.06
N PHE A 695 -38.28 -29.16 21.54
CA PHE A 695 -38.75 -29.88 22.74
C PHE A 695 -38.03 -29.43 24.04
N GLY A 696 -36.99 -28.61 23.92
CA GLY A 696 -36.25 -28.06 25.05
C GLY A 696 -35.27 -29.04 25.70
N PRO A 697 -34.56 -28.61 26.76
CA PRO A 697 -33.42 -29.33 27.30
C PRO A 697 -33.78 -30.75 27.79
N GLY A 698 -32.93 -31.71 27.42
CA GLY A 698 -32.94 -33.06 27.97
C GLY A 698 -32.54 -33.09 29.45
N TRP A 699 -32.86 -34.16 30.18
CA TRP A 699 -32.61 -34.27 31.64
C TRP A 699 -31.16 -33.93 32.04
N VAL A 700 -30.18 -34.39 31.26
CA VAL A 700 -28.75 -34.09 31.49
C VAL A 700 -28.46 -32.58 31.34
N GLU A 701 -29.08 -31.90 30.38
CA GLU A 701 -28.92 -30.45 30.21
C GLU A 701 -29.65 -29.64 31.28
N GLN A 702 -30.84 -30.08 31.70
CA GLN A 702 -31.54 -29.46 32.83
C GLN A 702 -30.69 -29.50 34.10
N TRP A 703 -30.04 -30.64 34.35
CA TRP A 703 -29.20 -30.87 35.52
C TRP A 703 -27.83 -30.17 35.45
N THR A 704 -27.18 -30.16 34.28
CA THR A 704 -25.83 -29.56 34.11
C THR A 704 -25.85 -28.06 33.82
N ARG A 705 -26.86 -27.56 33.10
CA ARG A 705 -26.98 -26.14 32.70
C ARG A 705 -28.05 -25.38 33.51
N TRP A 706 -28.65 -26.02 34.51
CA TRP A 706 -29.71 -25.47 35.38
C TRP A 706 -30.94 -24.90 34.64
N ARG A 707 -31.20 -25.36 33.42
CA ARG A 707 -32.31 -24.88 32.58
C ARG A 707 -33.60 -25.65 32.90
N LYS A 708 -34.72 -24.94 33.05
CA LYS A 708 -36.07 -25.52 33.04
C LYS A 708 -36.63 -25.48 31.61
N ARG A 709 -37.53 -26.42 31.27
CA ARG A 709 -38.38 -26.31 30.08
C ARG A 709 -39.45 -25.23 30.27
N THR A 710 -39.94 -24.67 29.17
CA THR A 710 -41.22 -23.94 29.16
C THR A 710 -42.40 -24.92 29.23
N ALA A 711 -43.59 -24.44 29.59
CA ALA A 711 -44.81 -25.26 29.58
C ALA A 711 -45.11 -25.80 28.16
N GLU A 712 -44.84 -25.01 27.12
CA GLU A 712 -45.00 -25.43 25.73
C GLU A 712 -43.98 -26.51 25.33
N GLN A 713 -42.72 -26.41 25.76
CA GLN A 713 -41.71 -27.44 25.50
C GLN A 713 -42.06 -28.78 26.15
N ASP A 714 -42.61 -28.76 27.37
CA ASP A 714 -43.02 -30.00 28.02
C ASP A 714 -44.30 -30.58 27.41
N ALA A 715 -45.28 -29.74 27.04
CA ALA A 715 -46.44 -30.16 26.25
C ALA A 715 -46.04 -30.77 24.90
N ARG A 716 -45.11 -30.13 24.16
CA ARG A 716 -44.49 -30.65 22.93
C ARG A 716 -43.84 -32.02 23.19
N LEU A 717 -43.08 -32.20 24.28
CA LEU A 717 -42.44 -33.49 24.58
C LEU A 717 -43.46 -34.60 24.87
N GLN A 718 -44.52 -34.30 25.62
CA GLN A 718 -45.60 -35.25 25.88
C GLN A 718 -46.38 -35.59 24.59
N THR A 719 -46.56 -34.61 23.69
CA THR A 719 -47.08 -34.85 22.32
C THR A 719 -46.15 -35.74 21.51
N ALA A 720 -44.83 -35.53 21.58
CA ALA A 720 -43.84 -36.33 20.85
C ALA A 720 -43.86 -37.81 21.28
N GLN A 721 -43.95 -38.09 22.58
CA GLN A 721 -44.05 -39.47 23.08
C GLN A 721 -45.29 -40.20 22.54
N GLU A 722 -46.43 -39.49 22.42
CA GLU A 722 -47.65 -40.08 21.87
C GLU A 722 -47.57 -40.28 20.35
N ILE A 723 -46.91 -39.36 19.63
CA ILE A 723 -46.61 -39.51 18.21
C ILE A 723 -45.66 -40.68 17.98
N GLU A 724 -44.53 -40.79 18.70
CA GLU A 724 -43.58 -41.89 18.58
C GLU A 724 -44.25 -43.26 18.79
N ASN A 725 -45.13 -43.39 19.80
CA ASN A 725 -45.92 -44.59 20.02
C ASN A 725 -46.81 -44.97 18.83
N LEU A 726 -47.44 -43.98 18.18
CA LEU A 726 -48.28 -44.21 17.00
C LEU A 726 -47.44 -44.52 15.74
N LEU A 727 -46.31 -43.83 15.54
CA LEU A 727 -45.41 -44.09 14.41
C LEU A 727 -44.86 -45.53 14.42
N ILE A 728 -44.61 -46.11 15.61
CA ILE A 728 -44.23 -47.52 15.77
C ILE A 728 -45.35 -48.49 15.30
N SER A 729 -46.61 -48.08 15.38
CA SER A 729 -47.77 -48.88 14.94
C SER A 729 -48.12 -48.72 13.45
N LEU A 730 -47.61 -47.68 12.79
CA LEU A 730 -47.93 -47.35 11.39
C LEU A 730 -46.90 -47.95 10.42
N PRO A 731 -47.31 -48.76 9.41
CA PRO A 731 -46.36 -49.39 8.48
C PRO A 731 -45.65 -48.39 7.55
N LYS A 732 -46.32 -47.27 7.24
CA LYS A 732 -45.77 -46.04 6.65
C LYS A 732 -46.57 -44.82 7.14
N PRO A 733 -45.98 -43.87 7.88
CA PRO A 733 -46.65 -42.63 8.24
C PRO A 733 -46.64 -41.62 7.08
N SER A 734 -47.73 -40.86 6.91
CA SER A 734 -47.79 -39.74 5.97
C SER A 734 -46.95 -38.55 6.47
N ALA A 735 -46.24 -37.85 5.57
CA ALA A 735 -45.57 -36.58 5.89
C ALA A 735 -46.50 -35.56 6.57
N HIS A 736 -47.75 -35.50 6.13
CA HIS A 736 -48.79 -34.66 6.74
C HIS A 736 -49.71 -35.54 7.58
N ILE A 737 -49.93 -35.15 8.84
CA ILE A 737 -50.80 -35.85 9.77
C ILE A 737 -52.24 -35.95 9.22
N ASN A 738 -52.81 -37.17 9.22
CA ASN A 738 -54.21 -37.34 8.81
C ASN A 738 -55.14 -36.75 9.89
N GLN A 739 -56.35 -36.38 9.50
CA GLN A 739 -57.31 -35.79 10.45
C GLN A 739 -57.68 -36.77 11.57
N ASP A 740 -57.77 -38.07 11.28
CA ASP A 740 -58.10 -39.11 12.26
C ASP A 740 -56.96 -39.31 13.28
N ASP A 741 -55.71 -39.38 12.81
CA ASP A 741 -54.51 -39.42 13.66
C ASP A 741 -54.44 -38.19 14.58
N LEU A 742 -54.71 -37.00 14.02
CA LEU A 742 -54.75 -35.74 14.77
C LEU A 742 -55.84 -35.76 15.85
N THR A 743 -57.03 -36.30 15.57
CA THR A 743 -58.08 -36.45 16.61
C THR A 743 -57.68 -37.45 17.70
N THR A 744 -57.01 -38.54 17.33
CA THR A 744 -56.53 -39.59 18.24
C THR A 744 -55.48 -39.05 19.20
N ILE A 745 -54.44 -38.38 18.67
CA ILE A 745 -53.39 -37.72 19.45
C ILE A 745 -53.99 -36.68 20.39
N ARG A 746 -54.87 -35.80 19.89
CA ARG A 746 -55.53 -34.77 20.71
C ARG A 746 -56.32 -35.40 21.86
N ARG A 747 -57.08 -36.48 21.61
CA ARG A 747 -57.88 -37.17 22.62
C ARG A 747 -57.03 -37.83 23.70
N ASN A 748 -55.93 -38.49 23.33
CA ASN A 748 -55.04 -39.15 24.28
C ASN A 748 -54.29 -38.15 25.17
N LEU A 749 -53.89 -36.99 24.61
CA LEU A 749 -53.25 -35.91 25.36
C LEU A 749 -54.22 -35.16 26.27
N GLN A 750 -55.47 -34.94 25.82
CA GLN A 750 -56.55 -34.43 26.67
C GLN A 750 -56.83 -35.36 27.86
N ALA A 751 -56.84 -36.69 27.65
CA ALA A 751 -57.00 -37.67 28.72
C ALA A 751 -55.86 -37.67 29.75
N ARG A 752 -54.68 -37.15 29.40
CA ARG A 752 -53.54 -36.91 30.30
C ARG A 752 -53.48 -35.47 30.86
N ASN A 753 -54.51 -34.66 30.64
CA ASN A 753 -54.59 -33.24 31.03
C ASN A 753 -53.50 -32.33 30.42
N VAL A 754 -52.99 -32.67 29.22
CA VAL A 754 -51.95 -31.87 28.55
C VAL A 754 -52.58 -30.73 27.73
N PRO A 755 -52.20 -29.45 27.93
CA PRO A 755 -52.75 -28.32 27.18
C PRO A 755 -52.10 -28.21 25.80
N VAL A 756 -52.67 -28.91 24.80
CA VAL A 756 -52.13 -28.99 23.44
C VAL A 756 -53.12 -28.44 22.41
N THR A 757 -52.63 -27.63 21.48
CA THR A 757 -53.40 -27.14 20.31
C THR A 757 -53.01 -27.90 19.05
N ASP A 758 -53.92 -27.98 18.09
CA ASP A 758 -53.71 -28.61 16.77
C ASP A 758 -52.44 -28.14 16.05
N LYS A 759 -52.07 -26.86 16.25
CA LYS A 759 -50.82 -26.29 15.74
C LYS A 759 -49.59 -27.00 16.30
N ILE A 760 -49.54 -27.23 17.62
CA ILE A 760 -48.44 -27.94 18.28
C ILE A 760 -48.35 -29.39 17.77
N VAL A 761 -49.49 -30.08 17.61
CA VAL A 761 -49.49 -31.46 17.06
C VAL A 761 -48.90 -31.49 15.64
N ARG A 762 -49.30 -30.56 14.77
CA ARG A 762 -48.78 -30.47 13.40
C ARG A 762 -47.28 -30.12 13.36
N GLU A 763 -46.85 -29.12 14.14
CA GLU A 763 -45.43 -28.72 14.21
C GLU A 763 -44.52 -29.80 14.82
N THR A 764 -45.05 -30.72 15.63
CA THR A 764 -44.30 -31.84 16.20
C THR A 764 -44.33 -33.10 15.33
N TRP A 765 -45.36 -33.28 14.49
CA TRP A 765 -45.50 -34.45 13.61
C TRP A 765 -44.38 -34.56 12.55
N GLU A 766 -44.19 -33.52 11.73
CA GLU A 766 -43.28 -33.58 10.59
C GLU A 766 -41.82 -33.92 10.98
N PRO A 767 -41.20 -33.29 12.00
CA PRO A 767 -39.84 -33.65 12.42
C PRO A 767 -39.72 -35.08 12.96
N LEU A 768 -40.77 -35.61 13.59
CA LEU A 768 -40.79 -36.98 14.12
C LEU A 768 -40.98 -38.02 13.00
N VAL A 769 -41.79 -37.71 11.98
CA VAL A 769 -41.91 -38.53 10.76
C VAL A 769 -40.60 -38.55 9.97
N GLN A 770 -39.96 -37.38 9.77
CA GLN A 770 -38.63 -37.30 9.16
C GLN A 770 -37.61 -38.15 9.94
N ARG A 771 -37.58 -38.02 11.27
CA ARG A 771 -36.71 -38.83 12.14
C ARG A 771 -36.99 -40.34 12.01
N PHE A 772 -38.26 -40.76 12.03
CA PHE A 772 -38.66 -42.16 11.89
C PHE A 772 -38.19 -42.76 10.55
N TYR A 773 -38.38 -42.04 9.44
CA TYR A 773 -37.90 -42.49 8.13
C TYR A 773 -36.37 -42.54 8.04
N LEU A 774 -35.65 -41.58 8.64
CA LEU A 774 -34.19 -41.60 8.71
C LEU A 774 -33.66 -42.75 9.58
N GLU A 775 -34.28 -43.05 10.73
CA GLU A 775 -33.93 -44.20 11.56
C GLU A 775 -34.21 -45.53 10.84
N ARG A 776 -35.30 -45.62 10.06
CA ARG A 776 -35.61 -46.78 9.20
C ARG A 776 -34.62 -46.96 8.05
N SER A 777 -34.23 -45.89 7.35
CA SER A 777 -33.19 -45.92 6.30
C SER A 777 -31.83 -46.31 6.88
N LEU A 778 -31.48 -45.80 8.07
CA LEU A 778 -30.25 -46.16 8.78
C LEU A 778 -30.22 -47.65 9.18
N PHE A 779 -31.36 -48.24 9.54
CA PHE A 779 -31.46 -49.69 9.74
C PHE A 779 -31.33 -50.45 8.42
N ALA A 780 -32.02 -50.02 7.36
CA ALA A 780 -31.94 -50.62 6.03
C ALA A 780 -30.49 -50.65 5.48
N CYS A 781 -29.68 -49.62 5.75
CA CYS A 781 -28.25 -49.59 5.40
C CYS A 781 -27.48 -50.82 5.92
N GLN A 782 -27.78 -51.29 7.13
CA GLN A 782 -27.04 -52.40 7.78
C GLN A 782 -27.30 -53.75 7.08
N GLU A 783 -28.54 -53.98 6.66
CA GLU A 783 -28.90 -55.18 5.88
C GLU A 783 -28.48 -55.03 4.40
N CYS A 784 -28.67 -53.86 3.81
CA CYS A 784 -28.23 -53.58 2.44
C CYS A 784 -26.71 -53.66 2.26
N ARG A 785 -25.88 -53.47 3.30
CA ARG A 785 -24.43 -53.76 3.23
C ARG A 785 -24.13 -55.22 2.86
N LYS A 786 -25.04 -56.16 3.19
CA LYS A 786 -24.97 -57.58 2.78
C LYS A 786 -25.67 -57.83 1.42
N GLY A 787 -26.53 -56.92 0.98
CA GLY A 787 -27.48 -57.08 -0.12
C GLY A 787 -26.91 -57.22 -1.53
N PHE A 788 -25.61 -56.94 -1.75
CA PHE A 788 -24.99 -56.98 -3.09
C PHE A 788 -25.17 -58.32 -3.83
N TYR A 789 -25.16 -59.44 -3.11
CA TYR A 789 -25.40 -60.77 -3.70
C TYR A 789 -26.82 -60.86 -4.31
N TYR A 790 -27.84 -60.40 -3.57
CA TYR A 790 -29.23 -60.38 -4.05
C TYR A 790 -29.43 -59.38 -5.20
N TYR A 791 -28.66 -58.29 -5.24
CA TYR A 791 -28.63 -57.38 -6.38
C TYR A 791 -28.07 -58.04 -7.64
N GLN A 792 -26.90 -58.70 -7.57
CA GLN A 792 -26.27 -59.34 -8.73
C GLN A 792 -27.11 -60.48 -9.33
N HIS A 793 -27.81 -61.24 -8.48
CA HIS A 793 -28.76 -62.28 -8.93
C HIS A 793 -30.13 -61.72 -9.34
N GLY A 794 -30.30 -60.40 -9.39
CA GLY A 794 -31.53 -59.73 -9.83
C GLY A 794 -32.70 -59.79 -8.85
N PHE A 795 -32.56 -60.46 -7.70
CA PHE A 795 -33.66 -60.71 -6.76
C PHE A 795 -34.38 -59.43 -6.31
N LEU A 796 -33.66 -58.32 -6.14
CA LEU A 796 -34.24 -57.01 -5.80
C LEU A 796 -35.21 -56.46 -6.85
N ASN A 797 -35.12 -56.89 -8.11
CA ASN A 797 -36.09 -56.57 -9.17
C ASN A 797 -37.20 -57.64 -9.29
N THR A 798 -36.98 -58.88 -8.80
CA THR A 798 -37.92 -60.00 -9.02
C THR A 798 -39.23 -59.94 -8.24
N SER A 799 -39.42 -58.96 -7.37
CA SER A 799 -40.70 -58.71 -6.66
C SER A 799 -41.90 -58.58 -7.61
N PHE A 800 -41.68 -58.25 -8.88
CA PHE A 800 -42.72 -58.18 -9.92
C PHE A 800 -43.11 -59.52 -10.55
N ASN A 801 -42.18 -60.44 -10.83
CA ASN A 801 -42.48 -61.61 -11.68
C ASN A 801 -43.36 -62.68 -11.02
N LYS A 802 -43.73 -62.52 -9.74
CA LYS A 802 -44.70 -63.40 -9.07
C LYS A 802 -46.16 -62.92 -9.16
N SER A 803 -46.45 -61.66 -9.50
CA SER A 803 -47.83 -61.20 -9.64
C SER A 803 -48.40 -61.41 -11.05
N SER A 804 -47.59 -61.40 -12.10
CA SER A 804 -48.05 -61.66 -13.48
C SER A 804 -48.34 -63.13 -13.77
N ASN A 805 -47.48 -64.06 -13.35
CA ASN A 805 -47.60 -65.48 -13.71
C ASN A 805 -48.40 -66.34 -12.71
N ALA A 806 -48.85 -65.77 -11.59
CA ALA A 806 -49.63 -66.52 -10.58
C ALA A 806 -51.08 -66.82 -11.00
N ASN A 807 -51.59 -66.18 -12.05
CA ASN A 807 -52.99 -66.34 -12.48
C ASN A 807 -53.26 -67.60 -13.34
N GLU A 808 -52.24 -68.30 -13.84
CA GLU A 808 -52.42 -69.46 -14.72
C GLU A 808 -52.09 -70.84 -14.09
N GLN A 809 -51.57 -70.90 -12.86
CA GLN A 809 -51.17 -72.19 -12.26
C GLN A 809 -51.78 -72.52 -10.90
N ILE A 810 -52.68 -73.52 -10.98
CA ILE A 810 -52.94 -74.56 -9.97
C ILE A 810 -53.81 -74.12 -8.78
N SER A 811 -55.12 -74.17 -9.04
CA SER A 811 -56.04 -74.83 -8.13
C SER A 811 -55.54 -76.25 -7.79
N ASN A 812 -54.97 -76.45 -6.59
CA ASN A 812 -54.92 -77.71 -5.81
C ASN A 812 -53.91 -77.60 -4.62
N ALA A 813 -54.22 -76.77 -3.63
CA ALA A 813 -53.42 -76.67 -2.39
C ALA A 813 -54.25 -76.23 -1.15
N ALA A 814 -55.52 -76.59 -1.09
CA ALA A 814 -56.36 -76.32 0.08
C ALA A 814 -56.21 -77.45 1.11
N GLU A 815 -55.56 -77.17 2.25
CA GLU A 815 -56.09 -77.50 3.60
C GLU A 815 -55.17 -77.06 4.76
N HIS A 816 -53.85 -77.05 4.62
CA HIS A 816 -52.92 -77.04 5.78
C HIS A 816 -52.19 -75.72 6.14
N SER A 817 -52.69 -74.54 5.73
CA SER A 817 -52.09 -73.24 6.10
C SER A 817 -53.09 -72.23 6.68
N ARG A 818 -53.50 -72.44 7.96
CA ARG A 818 -54.34 -71.50 8.74
C ARG A 818 -53.58 -70.73 9.85
N LEU A 819 -52.25 -70.73 9.82
CA LEU A 819 -51.40 -69.92 10.72
C LEU A 819 -50.79 -68.75 9.94
N ARG A 820 -51.05 -67.51 10.44
CA ARG A 820 -50.50 -66.22 9.99
C ARG A 820 -50.49 -65.97 8.48
N LYS A 821 -51.52 -65.26 8.00
CA LYS A 821 -51.48 -64.51 6.73
C LYS A 821 -50.89 -63.09 6.88
N ASP A 822 -50.14 -62.85 7.96
CA ASP A 822 -49.47 -61.57 8.21
C ASP A 822 -48.26 -61.42 7.27
N SER A 823 -48.45 -60.66 6.19
CA SER A 823 -47.40 -60.08 5.33
C SER A 823 -46.23 -61.00 4.94
N LEU A 824 -46.49 -62.06 4.14
CA LEU A 824 -45.44 -62.80 3.43
C LEU A 824 -44.92 -62.00 2.20
N SER A 825 -44.55 -60.74 2.42
CA SER A 825 -44.09 -59.79 1.41
C SER A 825 -42.62 -59.48 1.62
N SER A 826 -41.77 -60.07 0.75
CA SER A 826 -40.31 -59.91 0.63
C SER A 826 -39.47 -60.17 1.89
N ASP A 827 -38.83 -61.34 1.94
CA ASP A 827 -37.65 -61.64 2.78
C ASP A 827 -36.36 -60.88 2.35
N PHE A 828 -36.48 -59.87 1.48
CA PHE A 828 -35.38 -59.14 0.88
C PHE A 828 -35.37 -57.68 1.36
N PRO A 829 -34.22 -57.12 1.79
CA PRO A 829 -34.13 -55.74 2.21
C PRO A 829 -34.35 -54.78 1.03
N ASP A 830 -35.15 -53.74 1.25
CA ASP A 830 -35.44 -52.70 0.26
C ASP A 830 -34.24 -51.76 0.06
N CYS A 831 -33.37 -52.10 -0.88
CA CYS A 831 -32.13 -51.38 -1.14
C CYS A 831 -32.21 -50.36 -2.29
N ARG A 832 -33.41 -49.86 -2.64
CA ARG A 832 -33.57 -48.88 -3.73
C ARG A 832 -32.83 -47.57 -3.49
N GLU A 833 -32.73 -47.12 -2.24
CA GLU A 833 -31.93 -45.95 -1.85
C GLU A 833 -30.44 -46.14 -2.16
N VAL A 834 -29.92 -47.38 -2.09
CA VAL A 834 -28.51 -47.68 -2.40
C VAL A 834 -28.22 -47.53 -3.89
N ILE A 835 -29.17 -47.86 -4.77
CA ILE A 835 -29.04 -47.67 -6.21
C ILE A 835 -29.01 -46.17 -6.54
N LEU A 836 -29.92 -45.39 -5.94
CA LEU A 836 -29.91 -43.92 -6.03
C LEU A 836 -28.57 -43.34 -5.53
N PHE A 837 -28.08 -43.78 -4.36
CA PHE A 837 -26.82 -43.30 -3.83
C PHE A 837 -25.60 -43.74 -4.63
N SER A 838 -25.64 -44.88 -5.32
CA SER A 838 -24.61 -45.27 -6.30
C SER A 838 -24.59 -44.34 -7.51
N ARG A 839 -25.77 -43.94 -8.02
CA ARG A 839 -25.91 -42.94 -9.11
C ARG A 839 -25.38 -41.58 -8.67
N LEU A 840 -25.80 -41.09 -7.51
CA LEU A 840 -25.30 -39.83 -6.92
C LEU A 840 -23.79 -39.85 -6.69
N ASN A 841 -23.23 -40.94 -6.17
CA ASN A 841 -21.79 -41.09 -5.94
C ASN A 841 -21.02 -41.09 -7.28
N ARG A 842 -21.49 -41.81 -8.31
CA ARG A 842 -20.93 -41.73 -9.68
C ARG A 842 -20.93 -40.30 -10.19
N MET A 843 -22.06 -39.60 -10.11
CA MET A 843 -22.21 -38.22 -10.56
C MET A 843 -21.26 -37.27 -9.83
N MET A 844 -21.14 -37.36 -8.52
CA MET A 844 -20.24 -36.49 -7.74
C MET A 844 -18.78 -36.75 -8.06
N ASN A 845 -18.37 -38.01 -8.24
CA ASN A 845 -16.99 -38.34 -8.61
C ASN A 845 -16.65 -37.90 -10.04
N ALA A 846 -17.58 -38.09 -10.99
CA ALA A 846 -17.43 -37.61 -12.37
C ALA A 846 -17.37 -36.07 -12.42
N THR A 847 -18.25 -35.39 -11.69
CA THR A 847 -18.28 -33.93 -11.55
C THR A 847 -17.01 -33.40 -10.91
N SER A 848 -16.55 -34.01 -9.80
CA SER A 848 -15.36 -33.59 -9.07
C SER A 848 -14.08 -33.75 -9.91
N ASN A 849 -13.97 -34.84 -10.67
CA ASN A 849 -12.84 -35.05 -11.59
C ASN A 849 -12.89 -34.05 -12.76
N ALA A 850 -14.08 -33.79 -13.33
CA ALA A 850 -14.25 -32.81 -14.40
C ALA A 850 -13.94 -31.36 -13.95
N LEU A 851 -14.42 -30.96 -12.76
CA LEU A 851 -14.11 -29.66 -12.16
C LEU A 851 -12.61 -29.54 -11.84
N ARG A 852 -11.97 -30.57 -11.26
CA ARG A 852 -10.52 -30.58 -11.04
C ARG A 852 -9.76 -30.39 -12.35
N GLN A 853 -10.15 -31.08 -13.42
CA GLN A 853 -9.48 -30.94 -14.73
C GLN A 853 -9.62 -29.53 -15.29
N GLN A 854 -10.80 -28.90 -15.18
CA GLN A 854 -11.00 -27.49 -15.58
C GLN A 854 -10.15 -26.54 -14.73
N ILE A 855 -10.11 -26.74 -13.40
CA ILE A 855 -9.31 -25.95 -12.45
C ILE A 855 -7.82 -26.00 -12.81
N MET A 856 -7.26 -27.21 -12.97
CA MET A 856 -5.82 -27.41 -13.18
C MET A 856 -5.35 -27.04 -14.60
N ASN A 857 -6.18 -27.19 -15.63
CA ASN A 857 -5.76 -27.00 -17.02
C ASN A 857 -6.07 -25.60 -17.57
N ASP A 858 -7.25 -25.06 -17.25
CA ASP A 858 -7.82 -23.88 -17.90
C ASP A 858 -7.92 -22.69 -16.94
N GLU A 859 -8.54 -22.88 -15.76
CA GLU A 859 -8.81 -21.78 -14.83
C GLU A 859 -7.54 -21.28 -14.12
N ALA A 860 -6.55 -22.14 -13.82
CA ALA A 860 -5.26 -21.70 -13.28
C ALA A 860 -4.53 -20.70 -14.21
N ARG A 861 -4.53 -20.97 -15.52
CA ARG A 861 -3.96 -20.06 -16.54
C ARG A 861 -4.79 -18.80 -16.72
N ARG A 862 -6.13 -18.92 -16.64
CA ARG A 862 -7.06 -17.79 -16.71
C ARG A 862 -6.88 -16.84 -15.52
N LEU A 863 -6.69 -17.40 -14.32
CA LEU A 863 -6.39 -16.67 -13.10
C LEU A 863 -5.06 -15.90 -13.25
N GLU A 864 -3.99 -16.57 -13.66
CA GLU A 864 -2.67 -15.97 -13.93
C GLU A 864 -2.77 -14.79 -14.93
N HIS A 865 -3.55 -14.95 -16.01
CA HIS A 865 -3.80 -13.88 -16.98
C HIS A 865 -4.51 -12.66 -16.35
N TYR A 866 -5.60 -12.87 -15.61
CA TYR A 866 -6.31 -11.77 -14.95
C TYR A 866 -5.45 -11.07 -13.88
N VAL A 867 -4.59 -11.82 -13.18
CA VAL A 867 -3.64 -11.25 -12.21
C VAL A 867 -2.61 -10.36 -12.91
N LYS A 868 -2.00 -10.84 -14.00
CA LYS A 868 -1.06 -10.05 -14.81
C LYS A 868 -1.71 -8.80 -15.38
N GLN A 869 -2.95 -8.90 -15.85
CA GLN A 869 -3.71 -7.74 -16.32
C GLN A 869 -3.95 -6.72 -15.18
N ALA A 870 -4.43 -7.16 -14.01
CA ALA A 870 -4.68 -6.27 -12.87
C ALA A 870 -3.39 -5.59 -12.37
N LEU A 871 -2.27 -6.32 -12.33
CA LEU A 871 -0.96 -5.77 -11.95
C LEU A 871 -0.44 -4.77 -12.99
N ASN A 872 -0.62 -5.01 -14.30
CA ASN A 872 -0.23 -4.05 -15.33
C ASN A 872 -1.08 -2.78 -15.30
N GLU A 873 -2.40 -2.89 -15.05
CA GLU A 873 -3.29 -1.74 -14.87
C GLU A 873 -2.93 -0.93 -13.62
N LEU A 874 -2.52 -1.58 -12.53
CA LEU A 874 -1.99 -0.92 -11.33
C LEU A 874 -0.65 -0.23 -11.61
N SER A 875 0.26 -0.87 -12.33
CA SER A 875 1.58 -0.33 -12.68
C SER A 875 1.51 1.00 -13.45
N ASN A 876 0.42 1.23 -14.19
CA ASN A 876 0.19 2.46 -14.95
C ASN A 876 -0.45 3.60 -14.12
N ASP A 877 -0.86 3.34 -12.86
CA ASP A 877 -1.46 4.32 -11.96
C ASP A 877 -0.56 4.54 -10.71
N PRO A 878 0.44 5.43 -10.79
CA PRO A 878 1.33 5.70 -9.66
C PRO A 878 0.60 6.31 -8.45
N ILE A 879 -0.58 6.91 -8.63
CA ILE A 879 -1.39 7.47 -7.53
C ILE A 879 -2.04 6.32 -6.75
N ARG A 880 -2.53 5.28 -7.43
CA ARG A 880 -3.08 4.07 -6.80
C ARG A 880 -1.96 3.21 -6.20
N VAL A 881 -0.82 3.06 -6.86
CA VAL A 881 0.35 2.38 -6.26
C VAL A 881 0.83 3.11 -5.00
N LYS A 882 0.87 4.46 -4.99
CA LYS A 882 1.20 5.27 -3.80
C LYS A 882 0.19 5.13 -2.64
N LYS A 883 -1.06 4.73 -2.91
CA LYS A 883 -2.08 4.43 -1.88
C LYS A 883 -2.00 2.99 -1.36
N LEU A 884 -1.46 2.05 -2.14
CA LEU A 884 -1.36 0.63 -1.77
C LEU A 884 -0.02 0.33 -1.07
N ILE A 885 1.11 0.73 -1.67
CA ILE A 885 2.45 0.52 -1.09
C ILE A 885 2.77 1.73 -0.19
N THR A 886 2.36 1.60 1.07
CA THR A 886 2.44 2.63 2.12
C THR A 886 3.18 2.12 3.36
N GLY A 887 3.55 3.03 4.26
CA GLY A 887 4.24 2.74 5.50
C GLY A 887 5.60 3.42 5.61
N LYS A 888 6.09 3.56 6.85
CA LYS A 888 7.30 4.35 7.18
C LYS A 888 8.56 3.89 6.43
N ARG A 889 8.68 2.58 6.15
CA ARG A 889 9.78 2.03 5.32
C ARG A 889 9.78 2.60 3.90
N VAL A 890 8.61 2.72 3.28
CA VAL A 890 8.50 3.21 1.90
C VAL A 890 8.82 4.70 1.85
N GLN A 891 8.30 5.48 2.81
CA GLN A 891 8.56 6.92 2.92
C GLN A 891 10.05 7.21 3.15
N LEU A 892 10.65 6.61 4.17
CA LEU A 892 12.08 6.82 4.45
C LEU A 892 12.98 6.39 3.29
N ALA A 893 12.66 5.32 2.54
CA ALA A 893 13.43 4.95 1.36
C ALA A 893 13.34 5.98 0.23
N GLU A 894 12.13 6.53 -0.03
CA GLU A 894 11.95 7.59 -1.02
C GLU A 894 12.63 8.89 -0.60
N ASP A 895 12.44 9.33 0.64
CA ASP A 895 13.00 10.58 1.17
C ASP A 895 14.53 10.54 1.18
N LEU A 896 15.11 9.41 1.58
CA LEU A 896 16.56 9.16 1.58
C LEU A 896 17.13 9.07 0.16
N SER A 897 16.44 8.40 -0.77
CA SER A 897 16.83 8.34 -2.19
C SER A 897 16.83 9.73 -2.83
N ARG A 898 15.76 10.52 -2.62
CA ARG A 898 15.68 11.94 -3.03
C ARG A 898 16.81 12.76 -2.44
N THR A 899 17.05 12.63 -1.14
CA THR A 899 18.11 13.38 -0.42
C THR A 899 19.49 13.06 -0.97
N ARG A 900 19.78 11.79 -1.31
CA ARG A 900 21.03 11.42 -1.98
C ARG A 900 21.15 12.04 -3.36
N HIS A 901 20.10 12.02 -4.18
CA HIS A 901 20.13 12.62 -5.52
C HIS A 901 20.45 14.13 -5.46
N ILE A 902 19.80 14.87 -4.56
CA ILE A 902 20.06 16.30 -4.35
C ILE A 902 21.49 16.55 -3.84
N GLN A 903 21.99 15.72 -2.91
CA GLN A 903 23.37 15.83 -2.44
C GLN A 903 24.37 15.58 -3.58
N GLU A 904 24.18 14.51 -4.36
CA GLU A 904 25.02 14.19 -5.53
C GLU A 904 25.02 15.34 -6.55
N LYS A 905 23.88 15.99 -6.77
CA LYS A 905 23.73 17.16 -7.63
C LYS A 905 24.45 18.41 -7.11
N LEU A 906 24.30 18.71 -5.82
CA LEU A 906 25.03 19.78 -5.17
C LEU A 906 26.55 19.52 -5.15
N GLU A 907 26.98 18.26 -5.00
CA GLU A 907 28.40 17.89 -4.98
C GLU A 907 29.02 17.83 -6.38
N GLU A 908 28.29 17.37 -7.40
CA GLU A 908 28.65 17.51 -8.83
C GLU A 908 28.88 18.99 -9.18
N PHE A 909 27.98 19.87 -8.74
CA PHE A 909 28.07 21.30 -8.97
C PHE A 909 29.19 21.98 -8.16
N ILE A 910 29.39 21.66 -6.88
CA ILE A 910 30.52 22.17 -6.07
C ILE A 910 31.87 21.70 -6.63
N ALA A 911 31.96 20.46 -7.11
CA ALA A 911 33.16 19.95 -7.78
C ALA A 911 33.43 20.70 -9.09
N ALA A 912 32.39 20.94 -9.90
CA ALA A 912 32.52 21.71 -11.14
C ALA A 912 32.91 23.18 -10.87
N LEU A 913 32.39 23.82 -9.82
CA LEU A 913 32.81 25.15 -9.38
C LEU A 913 34.30 25.17 -9.04
N LYS A 914 34.77 24.23 -8.21
CA LYS A 914 36.18 24.11 -7.79
C LYS A 914 37.13 23.71 -8.93
N ALA A 915 36.61 23.10 -9.99
CA ALA A 915 37.35 22.82 -11.23
C ALA A 915 37.32 23.98 -12.25
N SER A 916 36.72 25.12 -11.90
CA SER A 916 36.62 26.32 -12.74
C SER A 916 37.35 27.56 -12.18
N GLU A 917 37.90 27.42 -10.97
CA GLU A 917 38.82 28.38 -10.31
C GLU A 917 40.27 28.11 -10.73
#